data_AF-A0A2P8DZG8-F1
#
_entry.id   AF-A0A2P8DZG8-F1
#
_cell.length_a   1.000
_cell.length_b   1.000
_cell.length_c   1.000
_cell.angle_alpha   90.00
_cell.angle_beta   90.00
_cell.angle_gamma   90.00
#
_symmetry.space_group_name_H-M   'P 1'
#
loop_
_entity.id
_entity.type
_entity.pdbx_description
1 polymer ?
#
loop_
_entity_poly.entity_id
_entity_poly.type
_entity_poly.pdbx_seq_one_letter_code
_entity_poly.pdbx_strand_id
1 'polypeptide(L)'
;MKNRRNHSIYVLFLISQFASQFIFAQNKAESSYLDLNGSWSFRIDPYQQGLENKWYEPQSSGDILWDKIDVPGNWDLRNEYAHYVGVAWYQTSFTIPQNWNRKNIKIHFEAVSHDATVWINGKYMGKNNSGFLPFEFDMTSLVQIGQPNYVTVQVDNSKKIGAIWNWGGIRRSVFLSASEGIRLTENHITPLFDYVEKSAEVHFRLKFQNLTDQNLDLLGEIRIKKDGVILKKIPFNQKIAESSAHEFFLKSSLNGNEVFPWHFDSPHLYNSEVIINGSEIPLTVERFGLRKVEVDQSKKQLLLNGETIRVMGFNLVPDDRITGNTLPLWRIKEDVDLMKSAGGNLARLSHLPLPKEVLDYLDERGMMTISEIPLWGFDPLADPKKEIAKEWLTRLIGTQYNHPSIIGWSVGNEIGHYPETFEYVKQSVEFTRTLDSIRLVTAVSHTAQNENDFLIHSDLGLINKYGSDLRAITEIQHRRFPGKVLFYSEYGISQFGEDLNSDFDAKSLINSLRGLPYLVGASLWTFNDYRSNYFGTKEFSENRSWGVVDVYRRKKRAFYSIRKELAPVQDLLAKSTTANSAEITLIPRSPFDLPAYTLRGYRLVWRVKDQNGKVLESGWENLPEITPGSTNLKRSISWETLEAQQLEALILTPQNDQVIEASIDFKSPKEISPLGVFGGRMLQNDIRPKSAQIRIFLSENRTSDFHIARIKIGEEVKQIGPNYENYIDINELEFSTPYELEVLAVNSKGETTVLKRTVEVDPKKVVPPAIRHIQREKNGFYVGYATEVDDFQFRVRYSKERNLGDKSKVITTTNPGLIFIPLEESNALRYFQIQRVKDNYYHSDWSPIYEIFSDHESNPEDPILNGVTIQNGIALIHFQPVKKALGYYLEYREAGTKDSSWKSVTISKSLAEFAFVEGLNLNSNYEFRLSSITSKGKLAGGLILNPTR
;
A
#
# COMPACT_ATOMS: atom_id res chain seq x y z
N MET A 1 45.61 -12.85 55.71
CA MET A 1 44.22 -12.32 55.85
C MET A 1 44.11 -10.99 55.12
N LYS A 2 43.62 -10.97 53.87
CA LYS A 2 43.17 -9.77 53.14
C LYS A 2 42.56 -10.16 51.78
N ASN A 3 41.53 -9.42 51.39
CA ASN A 3 40.95 -9.22 50.06
C ASN A 3 40.21 -10.38 49.37
N ARG A 4 38.89 -10.42 49.62
CA ARG A 4 37.86 -10.85 48.65
C ARG A 4 36.78 -9.76 48.58
N ARG A 5 36.20 -9.58 47.39
CA ARG A 5 35.16 -8.63 46.96
C ARG A 5 35.71 -7.34 46.33
N ASN A 6 35.69 -7.31 45.00
CA ASN A 6 35.30 -6.17 44.15
C ASN A 6 35.71 -6.46 42.70
N HIS A 7 35.03 -7.36 41.96
CA HIS A 7 35.21 -7.46 40.49
C HIS A 7 33.96 -7.98 39.74
N SER A 8 32.79 -8.08 40.38
CA SER A 8 31.54 -8.57 39.74
C SER A 8 30.39 -7.55 39.69
N ILE A 9 30.67 -6.26 39.92
CA ILE A 9 29.63 -5.20 39.92
C ILE A 9 29.73 -4.24 38.72
N TYR A 10 30.81 -4.25 37.94
CA TYR A 10 30.98 -3.32 36.81
C TYR A 10 30.55 -3.84 35.43
N VAL A 11 30.24 -5.13 35.27
CA VAL A 11 29.81 -5.70 33.98
C VAL A 11 28.28 -5.84 33.86
N LEU A 12 27.55 -5.77 34.98
CA LEU A 12 26.08 -5.74 35.00
C LEU A 12 25.48 -4.33 34.89
N PHE A 13 26.31 -3.28 34.89
CA PHE A 13 25.85 -1.88 34.78
C PHE A 13 25.94 -1.29 33.37
N LEU A 14 26.55 -2.00 32.41
CA LEU A 14 26.74 -1.53 31.02
C LEU A 14 25.76 -2.15 30.01
N ILE A 15 25.14 -3.28 30.33
CA ILE A 15 24.10 -3.89 29.49
C ILE A 15 22.70 -3.37 29.86
N SER A 16 22.51 -2.85 31.07
CA SER A 16 21.25 -2.17 31.45
C SER A 16 21.15 -0.74 30.89
N GLN A 17 22.26 -0.08 30.51
CA GLN A 17 22.22 1.30 30.01
C GLN A 17 21.72 1.43 28.56
N PHE A 18 21.95 0.45 27.69
CA PHE A 18 21.44 0.51 26.31
C PHE A 18 19.96 0.15 26.18
N ALA A 19 19.43 -0.74 27.04
CA ALA A 19 17.99 -1.02 27.10
C ALA A 19 17.22 0.05 27.89
N SER A 20 17.84 0.70 28.88
CA SER A 20 17.19 1.78 29.64
C SER A 20 17.19 3.12 28.90
N GLN A 21 18.15 3.42 28.01
CA GLN A 21 18.06 4.64 27.19
C GLN A 21 16.89 4.61 26.19
N PHE A 22 16.50 3.45 25.66
CA PHE A 22 15.29 3.32 24.84
C PHE A 22 14.00 3.43 25.65
N ILE A 23 13.97 2.90 26.89
CA ILE A 23 12.80 2.97 27.77
C ILE A 23 12.63 4.36 28.41
N PHE A 24 13.74 5.09 28.67
CA PHE A 24 13.67 6.48 29.16
C PHE A 24 13.45 7.53 28.06
N ALA A 25 13.86 7.25 26.81
CA ALA A 25 13.54 8.11 25.67
C ALA A 25 12.05 8.04 25.27
N GLN A 26 11.41 6.88 25.42
CA GLN A 26 9.94 6.77 25.33
C GLN A 26 9.24 7.66 26.35
N ASN A 27 9.69 7.65 27.61
CA ASN A 27 9.01 8.36 28.70
C ASN A 27 8.95 9.90 28.59
N LYS A 28 9.83 10.57 27.83
CA LYS A 28 9.77 12.05 27.69
C LYS A 28 8.94 12.51 26.49
N ALA A 29 8.98 11.79 25.37
CA ALA A 29 8.07 12.02 24.23
C ALA A 29 6.63 11.58 24.56
N GLU A 30 6.46 10.50 25.35
CA GLU A 30 5.16 10.09 25.93
C GLU A 30 4.61 11.12 26.93
N SER A 31 5.43 12.04 27.45
CA SER A 31 4.97 13.02 28.45
C SER A 31 4.09 14.14 27.89
N SER A 32 3.96 14.28 26.57
CA SER A 32 3.18 15.32 25.88
C SER A 32 2.24 14.79 24.80
N TYR A 33 2.08 13.47 24.69
CA TYR A 33 1.20 12.80 23.74
C TYR A 33 0.27 11.82 24.48
N LEU A 34 -1.01 11.76 24.09
CA LEU A 34 -1.95 10.76 24.61
C LEU A 34 -2.74 10.16 23.44
N ASP A 35 -2.56 8.87 23.18
CA ASP A 35 -3.32 8.15 22.15
C ASP A 35 -4.78 7.96 22.60
N LEU A 36 -5.74 8.29 21.74
CA LEU A 36 -7.16 8.02 21.94
C LEU A 36 -7.70 6.92 21.00
N ASN A 37 -6.83 6.25 20.25
CA ASN A 37 -7.20 5.07 19.48
C ASN A 37 -7.68 3.93 20.40
N GLY A 38 -8.54 3.06 19.86
CA GLY A 38 -9.12 1.92 20.56
C GLY A 38 -10.63 1.84 20.39
N SER A 39 -11.30 1.16 21.32
CA SER A 39 -12.73 0.90 21.21
C SER A 39 -13.56 2.07 21.77
N TRP A 40 -14.35 2.71 20.92
CA TRP A 40 -15.25 3.81 21.28
C TRP A 40 -16.70 3.33 21.33
N SER A 41 -17.52 3.98 22.16
CA SER A 41 -18.98 3.82 22.07
C SER A 41 -19.45 4.35 20.71
N PHE A 42 -20.33 3.60 20.04
CA PHE A 42 -20.81 3.92 18.70
C PHE A 42 -22.33 3.78 18.58
N ARG A 43 -22.98 4.67 17.81
CA ARG A 43 -24.40 4.56 17.49
C ARG A 43 -24.74 5.21 16.15
N ILE A 44 -25.49 4.50 15.31
CA ILE A 44 -26.07 5.09 14.10
C ILE A 44 -27.27 5.99 14.43
N ASP A 45 -27.48 7.04 13.64
CA ASP A 45 -28.55 8.03 13.80
C ASP A 45 -29.37 8.18 12.52
N PRO A 46 -30.06 7.11 12.06
CA PRO A 46 -30.81 7.11 10.80
C PRO A 46 -31.93 8.16 10.76
N TYR A 47 -32.38 8.64 11.93
CA TYR A 47 -33.45 9.63 12.07
C TYR A 47 -32.96 11.00 12.53
N GLN A 48 -31.64 11.22 12.63
CA GLN A 48 -30.99 12.47 13.05
C GLN A 48 -31.49 13.06 14.38
N GLN A 49 -31.78 12.19 15.36
CA GLN A 49 -32.33 12.57 16.66
C GLN A 49 -31.25 12.85 17.71
N GLY A 50 -29.96 12.61 17.41
CA GLY A 50 -28.90 12.68 18.41
C GLY A 50 -28.68 14.08 18.99
N LEU A 51 -28.94 15.14 18.22
CA LEU A 51 -28.88 16.52 18.73
C LEU A 51 -30.03 16.84 19.68
N GLU A 52 -31.25 16.44 19.32
CA GLU A 52 -32.46 16.61 20.15
C GLU A 52 -32.34 15.83 21.46
N ASN A 53 -31.87 14.59 21.38
CA ASN A 53 -31.63 13.71 22.52
C ASN A 53 -30.32 14.00 23.27
N LYS A 54 -29.59 15.06 22.88
CA LYS A 54 -28.35 15.53 23.53
C LYS A 54 -27.27 14.47 23.69
N TRP A 55 -27.06 13.63 22.67
CA TRP A 55 -26.02 12.60 22.69
C TRP A 55 -24.59 13.15 22.81
N TYR A 56 -24.38 14.45 22.60
CA TYR A 56 -23.11 15.13 22.84
C TYR A 56 -22.73 15.27 24.32
N GLU A 57 -23.68 15.15 25.26
CA GLU A 57 -23.42 15.27 26.70
C GLU A 57 -22.56 14.10 27.24
N PRO A 58 -21.74 14.34 28.28
CA PRO A 58 -20.97 13.28 28.95
C PRO A 58 -21.85 12.11 29.37
N GLN A 59 -21.32 10.88 29.25
CA GLN A 59 -22.00 9.65 29.69
C GLN A 59 -23.33 9.35 28.98
N SER A 60 -23.69 10.06 27.91
CA SER A 60 -24.85 9.74 27.07
C SER A 60 -24.83 8.31 26.49
N SER A 61 -23.64 7.70 26.42
CA SER A 61 -23.45 6.30 26.03
C SER A 61 -23.65 5.29 27.17
N GLY A 62 -23.75 5.73 28.43
CA GLY A 62 -23.94 4.88 29.61
C GLY A 62 -25.39 4.47 29.88
N ASP A 63 -26.36 5.26 29.41
CA ASP A 63 -27.79 5.06 29.70
C ASP A 63 -28.58 4.39 28.55
N ILE A 64 -27.94 4.14 27.39
CA ILE A 64 -28.60 3.58 26.19
C ILE A 64 -27.66 2.58 25.48
N LEU A 65 -28.23 1.58 24.80
CA LEU A 65 -27.61 0.55 23.95
C LEU A 65 -26.71 1.12 22.82
N TRP A 66 -25.56 1.70 23.16
CA TRP A 66 -24.52 2.01 22.17
C TRP A 66 -23.68 0.76 21.91
N ASP A 67 -23.38 0.53 20.65
CA ASP A 67 -22.43 -0.48 20.22
C ASP A 67 -20.99 -0.05 20.53
N LYS A 68 -20.03 -0.90 20.18
CA LYS A 68 -18.59 -0.61 20.23
C LYS A 68 -17.96 -0.76 18.86
N ILE A 69 -17.09 0.18 18.50
CA ILE A 69 -16.30 0.13 17.26
C ILE A 69 -14.87 0.60 17.53
N ASP A 70 -13.92 0.07 16.78
CA ASP A 70 -12.53 0.51 16.85
C ASP A 70 -12.33 1.84 16.10
N VAL A 71 -11.51 2.71 16.69
CA VAL A 71 -11.01 3.96 16.13
C VAL A 71 -9.47 3.87 16.10
N PRO A 72 -8.81 4.07 14.95
CA PRO A 72 -9.42 4.32 13.65
C PRO A 72 -10.15 3.09 13.09
N GLY A 73 -11.21 3.32 12.32
CA GLY A 73 -11.99 2.24 11.71
C GLY A 73 -13.20 2.72 10.92
N ASN A 74 -13.81 1.79 10.17
CA ASN A 74 -15.01 2.03 9.37
C ASN A 74 -16.18 1.15 9.84
N TRP A 75 -17.37 1.74 10.03
CA TRP A 75 -18.55 0.98 10.47
C TRP A 75 -19.02 -0.04 9.45
N ASP A 76 -18.79 0.22 8.16
CA ASP A 76 -19.12 -0.67 7.05
C ASP A 76 -18.43 -2.05 7.12
N LEU A 77 -17.39 -2.20 7.94
CA LEU A 77 -16.70 -3.48 8.15
C LEU A 77 -17.46 -4.41 9.12
N ARG A 78 -18.46 -3.89 9.85
CA ARG A 78 -19.39 -4.70 10.63
C ARG A 78 -20.54 -5.11 9.73
N ASN A 79 -20.90 -6.40 9.75
CA ASN A 79 -21.93 -6.95 8.87
C ASN A 79 -23.27 -6.18 8.98
N GLU A 80 -23.60 -5.69 10.18
CA GLU A 80 -24.84 -4.97 10.51
C GLU A 80 -24.91 -3.57 9.89
N TYR A 81 -23.78 -2.93 9.59
CA TYR A 81 -23.70 -1.56 9.06
C TYR A 81 -23.05 -1.48 7.69
N ALA A 82 -22.85 -2.63 7.02
CA ALA A 82 -22.12 -2.75 5.76
C ALA A 82 -22.64 -1.86 4.61
N HIS A 83 -23.89 -1.39 4.72
CA HIS A 83 -24.59 -0.52 3.77
C HIS A 83 -25.14 0.77 4.39
N TYR A 84 -24.80 1.07 5.65
CA TYR A 84 -25.32 2.24 6.33
C TYR A 84 -24.63 3.53 5.84
N VAL A 85 -25.44 4.45 5.32
CA VAL A 85 -25.03 5.81 4.94
C VAL A 85 -25.89 6.79 5.73
N GLY A 86 -25.25 7.70 6.46
CA GLY A 86 -25.90 8.69 7.29
C GLY A 86 -25.04 9.17 8.45
N VAL A 87 -25.72 9.70 9.46
CA VAL A 87 -25.11 10.26 10.66
C VAL A 87 -24.85 9.16 11.68
N ALA A 88 -23.67 9.15 12.30
CA ALA A 88 -23.36 8.29 13.44
C ALA A 88 -22.63 9.07 14.53
N TRP A 89 -22.71 8.57 15.75
CA TRP A 89 -22.15 9.19 16.94
C TRP A 89 -21.11 8.29 17.59
N TYR A 90 -20.02 8.90 18.03
CA TYR A 90 -18.91 8.28 18.71
C TYR A 90 -18.69 8.96 20.05
N GLN A 91 -18.44 8.20 21.11
CA GLN A 91 -18.04 8.77 22.40
C GLN A 91 -16.98 7.89 23.05
N THR A 92 -15.94 8.52 23.59
CA THR A 92 -15.00 7.88 24.50
C THR A 92 -14.65 8.80 25.67
N SER A 93 -14.14 8.21 26.74
CA SER A 93 -13.60 8.95 27.88
C SER A 93 -12.09 8.84 27.92
N PHE A 94 -11.45 9.86 28.48
CA PHE A 94 -10.01 9.91 28.68
C PHE A 94 -9.68 10.71 29.94
N THR A 95 -8.46 10.55 30.45
CA THR A 95 -7.98 11.28 31.61
C THR A 95 -6.73 12.05 31.25
N ILE A 96 -6.74 13.36 31.49
CA ILE A 96 -5.56 14.19 31.28
C ILE A 96 -4.54 13.94 32.40
N PRO A 97 -3.29 13.57 32.08
CA PRO A 97 -2.23 13.39 33.06
C PRO A 97 -1.99 14.65 33.92
N GLN A 98 -1.67 14.47 35.21
CA GLN A 98 -1.45 15.61 36.12
C GLN A 98 -0.31 16.54 35.69
N ASN A 99 0.72 16.00 35.03
CA ASN A 99 1.85 16.75 34.50
C ASN A 99 1.50 17.61 33.26
N TRP A 100 0.24 17.59 32.79
CA TRP A 100 -0.27 18.49 31.74
C TRP A 100 -0.98 19.72 32.32
N ASN A 101 -1.05 19.84 33.64
CA ASN A 101 -1.61 21.03 34.28
C ASN A 101 -0.91 22.30 33.78
N ARG A 102 -1.70 23.32 33.41
CA ARG A 102 -1.22 24.59 32.82
C ARG A 102 -0.49 24.48 31.48
N LYS A 103 -0.55 23.33 30.80
CA LYS A 103 -0.10 23.20 29.40
C LYS A 103 -1.24 23.53 28.45
N ASN A 104 -0.89 23.87 27.22
CA ASN A 104 -1.85 24.04 26.13
C ASN A 104 -2.16 22.65 25.56
N ILE A 105 -3.40 22.21 25.71
CA ILE A 105 -3.86 20.87 25.35
C ILE A 105 -4.69 20.96 24.08
N LYS A 106 -4.31 20.19 23.07
CA LYS A 106 -5.04 20.05 21.81
C LYS A 106 -5.47 18.62 21.57
N ILE A 107 -6.64 18.46 20.97
CA ILE A 107 -7.06 17.21 20.33
C ILE A 107 -6.80 17.29 18.83
N HIS A 108 -6.27 16.20 18.28
CA HIS A 108 -5.92 16.04 16.88
C HIS A 108 -6.78 14.94 16.27
N PHE A 109 -7.34 15.22 15.10
CA PHE A 109 -7.99 14.25 14.23
C PHE A 109 -7.21 14.21 12.92
N GLU A 110 -6.64 13.05 12.60
CA GLU A 110 -5.90 12.91 11.35
C GLU A 110 -6.80 12.89 10.12
N ALA A 111 -7.96 12.23 10.21
CA ALA A 111 -9.02 12.25 9.19
C ALA A 111 -10.31 11.60 9.70
N VAL A 112 -11.45 12.14 9.28
CA VAL A 112 -12.80 11.60 9.52
C VAL A 112 -13.54 11.56 8.19
N SER A 113 -14.17 10.42 7.86
CA SER A 113 -14.90 10.22 6.59
C SER A 113 -16.41 10.36 6.82
N HIS A 114 -17.09 11.44 6.39
CA HIS A 114 -16.58 12.62 5.66
C HIS A 114 -16.67 13.92 6.49
N ASP A 115 -17.85 14.24 7.02
CA ASP A 115 -18.04 15.44 7.84
C ASP A 115 -17.99 15.06 9.32
N ALA A 116 -17.40 15.95 10.14
CA ALA A 116 -17.27 15.75 11.58
C ALA A 116 -17.74 16.99 12.35
N THR A 117 -18.45 16.77 13.44
CA THR A 117 -18.72 17.78 14.48
C THR A 117 -18.22 17.26 15.83
N VAL A 118 -17.47 18.07 16.57
CA VAL A 118 -16.77 17.63 17.79
C VAL A 118 -17.25 18.40 19.03
N TRP A 119 -17.42 17.67 20.14
CA TRP A 119 -17.68 18.20 21.47
C TRP A 119 -16.68 17.65 22.49
N ILE A 120 -16.27 18.49 23.44
CA ILE A 120 -15.51 18.10 24.64
C ILE A 120 -16.36 18.44 25.86
N ASN A 121 -16.63 17.44 26.70
CA ASN A 121 -17.46 17.59 27.90
C ASN A 121 -18.80 18.31 27.63
N GLY A 122 -19.48 17.95 26.54
CA GLY A 122 -20.76 18.57 26.11
C GLY A 122 -20.63 19.95 25.45
N LYS A 123 -19.43 20.55 25.41
CA LYS A 123 -19.17 21.86 24.77
C LYS A 123 -18.73 21.69 23.32
N TYR A 124 -19.38 22.44 22.43
CA TYR A 124 -19.09 22.43 21.00
C TYR A 124 -17.72 23.02 20.68
N MET A 125 -16.92 22.30 19.87
CA MET A 125 -15.59 22.72 19.43
C MET A 125 -15.59 23.30 18.02
N GLY A 126 -16.27 22.63 17.08
CA GLY A 126 -16.22 22.98 15.66
C GLY A 126 -16.60 21.85 14.72
N LYS A 127 -16.43 22.11 13.42
CA LYS A 127 -16.70 21.19 12.31
C LYS A 127 -15.53 21.07 11.36
N ASN A 128 -15.40 19.94 10.68
CA ASN A 128 -14.50 19.74 9.54
C ASN A 128 -15.25 19.02 8.41
N ASN A 129 -15.03 19.47 7.18
CA ASN A 129 -15.71 19.01 5.96
C ASN A 129 -14.73 18.64 4.83
N SER A 130 -13.48 18.31 5.17
CA SER A 130 -12.45 17.94 4.20
C SER A 130 -12.43 16.45 3.89
N GLY A 131 -12.97 15.59 4.76
CA GLY A 131 -12.92 14.12 4.69
C GLY A 131 -11.54 13.48 4.89
N PHE A 132 -10.46 14.18 4.53
CA PHE A 132 -9.13 13.60 4.32
C PHE A 132 -7.99 14.42 4.92
N LEU A 133 -8.20 15.70 5.21
CA LEU A 133 -7.18 16.56 5.80
C LEU A 133 -7.27 16.58 7.33
N PRO A 134 -6.14 16.58 8.04
CA PRO A 134 -6.12 16.67 9.50
C PRO A 134 -6.68 18.00 10.00
N PHE A 135 -7.20 17.99 11.22
CA PHE A 135 -7.68 19.18 11.94
C PHE A 135 -7.49 19.01 13.45
N GLU A 136 -7.40 20.13 14.17
CA GLU A 136 -7.13 20.16 15.60
C GLU A 136 -7.96 21.23 16.31
N PHE A 137 -8.22 21.03 17.61
CA PHE A 137 -8.88 22.01 18.47
C PHE A 137 -8.13 22.21 19.78
N ASP A 138 -8.02 23.46 20.24
CA ASP A 138 -7.58 23.77 21.60
C ASP A 138 -8.72 23.49 22.58
N MET A 139 -8.46 22.64 23.56
CA MET A 139 -9.42 22.20 24.57
C MET A 139 -8.98 22.54 25.99
N THR A 140 -7.94 23.36 26.14
CA THR A 140 -7.28 23.65 27.43
C THR A 140 -8.26 24.14 28.49
N SER A 141 -9.19 25.03 28.12
CA SER A 141 -10.18 25.61 29.03
C SER A 141 -11.38 24.70 29.33
N LEU A 142 -11.50 23.56 28.64
CA LEU A 142 -12.67 22.68 28.70
C LEU A 142 -12.40 21.37 29.42
N VAL A 143 -11.13 21.00 29.61
CA VAL A 143 -10.74 19.75 30.26
C VAL A 143 -10.45 19.89 31.74
N GLN A 144 -10.70 18.79 32.45
CA GLN A 144 -10.43 18.64 33.87
C GLN A 144 -9.21 17.73 34.06
N ILE A 145 -8.16 18.26 34.68
CA ILE A 145 -6.91 17.52 34.93
C ILE A 145 -7.14 16.39 35.94
N GLY A 146 -6.66 15.19 35.65
CA GLY A 146 -6.77 14.02 36.53
C GLY A 146 -8.19 13.47 36.70
N GLN A 147 -9.20 14.03 36.03
CA GLN A 147 -10.59 13.58 36.04
C GLN A 147 -10.99 12.98 34.68
N PRO A 148 -12.06 12.16 34.63
CA PRO A 148 -12.65 11.73 33.37
C PRO A 148 -13.15 12.93 32.55
N ASN A 149 -12.72 12.99 31.30
CA ASN A 149 -13.22 13.89 30.27
C ASN A 149 -13.83 13.04 29.15
N TYR A 150 -14.74 13.63 28.37
CA TYR A 150 -15.44 12.95 27.29
C TYR A 150 -15.26 13.72 25.99
N VAL A 151 -14.92 12.99 24.93
CA VAL A 151 -15.02 13.49 23.56
C VAL A 151 -16.20 12.80 22.90
N THR A 152 -17.06 13.61 22.28
CA THR A 152 -18.17 13.12 21.45
C THR A 152 -17.99 13.65 20.03
N VAL A 153 -18.15 12.78 19.04
CA VAL A 153 -18.02 13.12 17.63
C VAL A 153 -19.25 12.65 16.88
N GLN A 154 -19.91 13.56 16.18
CA GLN A 154 -20.90 13.24 15.17
C GLN A 154 -20.18 13.14 13.82
N VAL A 155 -20.36 12.04 13.12
CA VAL A 155 -19.76 11.74 11.81
C VAL A 155 -20.87 11.55 10.79
N ASP A 156 -20.74 12.14 9.60
CA ASP A 156 -21.68 11.96 8.49
C ASP A 156 -20.93 11.57 7.22
N ASN A 157 -21.27 10.41 6.66
CA ASN A 157 -20.74 9.95 5.37
C ASN A 157 -21.69 10.21 4.20
N SER A 158 -22.77 10.99 4.34
CA SER A 158 -23.76 11.17 3.27
C SER A 158 -23.22 11.86 2.01
N LYS A 159 -22.12 12.62 2.12
CA LYS A 159 -21.46 13.26 0.98
C LYS A 159 -20.73 12.22 0.13
N LYS A 160 -21.28 11.93 -1.05
CA LYS A 160 -20.64 11.05 -2.04
C LYS A 160 -19.49 11.74 -2.75
N ILE A 161 -18.36 11.04 -2.87
CA ILE A 161 -17.18 11.50 -3.61
C ILE A 161 -16.78 10.42 -4.60
N GLY A 162 -16.59 10.80 -5.86
CA GLY A 162 -16.05 9.92 -6.89
C GLY A 162 -16.85 8.64 -7.12
N ALA A 163 -16.16 7.64 -7.68
CA ALA A 163 -16.71 6.31 -7.93
C ALA A 163 -16.29 5.29 -6.87
N ILE A 164 -15.99 5.71 -5.64
CA ILE A 164 -15.53 4.86 -4.53
C ILE A 164 -16.67 4.49 -3.58
N TRP A 165 -16.44 3.50 -2.70
CA TRP A 165 -17.36 3.22 -1.61
C TRP A 165 -17.39 4.38 -0.61
N ASN A 166 -18.58 4.68 -0.12
CA ASN A 166 -18.82 5.83 0.74
C ASN A 166 -18.58 5.49 2.22
N TRP A 167 -17.34 5.08 2.53
CA TRP A 167 -16.97 4.62 3.86
C TRP A 167 -17.26 5.67 4.93
N GLY A 168 -17.86 5.24 6.03
CA GLY A 168 -18.06 6.08 7.19
C GLY A 168 -17.11 5.79 8.34
N GLY A 169 -16.83 6.82 9.14
CA GLY A 169 -16.17 6.67 10.44
C GLY A 169 -14.93 7.52 10.64
N ILE A 170 -14.36 7.40 11.82
CA ILE A 170 -13.09 8.04 12.19
C ILE A 170 -11.97 7.15 11.64
N ARG A 171 -11.55 7.42 10.40
CA ARG A 171 -10.70 6.51 9.61
C ARG A 171 -9.19 6.64 9.90
N ARG A 172 -8.77 7.63 10.66
CA ARG A 172 -7.37 7.86 11.06
C ARG A 172 -7.28 8.26 12.52
N SER A 173 -6.07 8.29 13.06
CA SER A 173 -5.86 8.34 14.50
C SER A 173 -6.40 9.62 15.15
N VAL A 174 -6.79 9.48 16.41
CA VAL A 174 -7.17 10.58 17.29
C VAL A 174 -6.23 10.58 18.49
N PHE A 175 -5.63 11.72 18.79
CA PHE A 175 -4.70 11.83 19.91
C PHE A 175 -4.72 13.23 20.52
N LEU A 176 -4.19 13.35 21.73
CA LEU A 176 -3.97 14.63 22.38
C LEU A 176 -2.50 15.00 22.38
N SER A 177 -2.21 16.30 22.32
CA SER A 177 -0.87 16.85 22.54
C SER A 177 -0.88 17.94 23.60
N ALA A 178 0.18 18.04 24.40
CA ALA A 178 0.38 19.14 25.35
C ALA A 178 1.67 19.92 25.07
N SER A 179 1.56 21.25 24.91
CA SER A 179 2.69 22.15 24.72
C SER A 179 2.87 23.09 25.92
N GLU A 180 4.11 23.33 26.31
CA GLU A 180 4.49 24.22 27.41
C GLU A 180 5.29 25.41 26.87
N GLY A 181 4.76 26.62 27.08
CA GLY A 181 5.40 27.90 26.76
C GLY A 181 5.53 28.23 25.27
N ILE A 182 6.04 27.31 24.46
CA ILE A 182 6.29 27.49 23.03
C ILE A 182 5.77 26.29 22.24
N ARG A 183 5.29 26.54 21.02
CA ARG A 183 4.95 25.50 20.05
C ARG A 183 5.60 25.78 18.71
N LEU A 184 6.19 24.78 18.09
CA LEU A 184 6.58 24.83 16.68
C LEU A 184 5.35 24.47 15.85
N THR A 185 4.85 25.42 15.06
CA THR A 185 3.68 25.22 14.19
C THR A 185 4.07 24.92 12.75
N GLU A 186 5.31 25.22 12.36
CA GLU A 186 5.77 24.97 11.00
C GLU A 186 7.28 24.76 10.96
N ASN A 187 7.73 23.75 10.22
CA ASN A 187 9.12 23.48 9.90
C ASN A 187 9.23 23.08 8.42
N HIS A 188 9.37 24.06 7.54
CA HIS A 188 9.50 23.83 6.11
C HIS A 188 10.97 23.79 5.70
N ILE A 189 11.34 22.75 4.96
CA ILE A 189 12.70 22.50 4.50
C ILE A 189 12.73 22.55 2.98
N THR A 190 13.44 23.53 2.43
CA THR A 190 13.57 23.72 0.98
C THR A 190 15.00 23.41 0.55
N PRO A 191 15.28 22.19 0.04
CA PRO A 191 16.59 21.84 -0.49
C PRO A 191 16.74 22.33 -1.94
N LEU A 192 17.65 23.26 -2.18
CA LEU A 192 18.06 23.69 -3.52
C LEU A 192 19.27 22.87 -3.97
N PHE A 193 19.01 21.75 -4.65
CA PHE A 193 20.04 20.82 -5.10
C PHE A 193 20.62 21.21 -6.47
N ASP A 194 21.95 21.35 -6.53
CA ASP A 194 22.72 21.47 -7.76
C ASP A 194 23.45 20.15 -8.06
N TYR A 195 22.96 19.44 -9.08
CA TYR A 195 23.51 18.15 -9.50
C TYR A 195 24.83 18.26 -10.27
N VAL A 196 25.17 19.43 -10.82
CA VAL A 196 26.42 19.67 -11.56
C VAL A 196 27.55 19.88 -10.57
N GLU A 197 27.36 20.81 -9.63
CA GLU A 197 28.36 21.14 -8.61
C GLU A 197 28.39 20.13 -7.45
N LYS A 198 27.41 19.20 -7.40
CA LYS A 198 27.21 18.27 -6.28
C LYS A 198 27.16 19.01 -4.94
N SER A 199 26.28 20.00 -4.89
CA SER A 199 26.05 20.86 -3.72
C SER A 199 24.56 21.04 -3.46
N ALA A 200 24.18 21.41 -2.24
CA ALA A 200 22.82 21.84 -1.94
C ALA A 200 22.81 22.98 -0.92
N GLU A 201 22.05 24.05 -1.21
CA GLU A 201 21.67 25.05 -0.20
C GLU A 201 20.33 24.63 0.40
N VAL A 202 20.29 24.41 1.72
CA VAL A 202 19.08 23.96 2.43
C VAL A 202 18.53 25.13 3.24
N HIS A 203 17.33 25.56 2.91
CA HIS A 203 16.64 26.64 3.61
C HIS A 203 15.64 26.06 4.61
N PHE A 204 15.53 26.69 5.77
CA PHE A 204 14.60 26.33 6.82
C PHE A 204 13.71 27.52 7.12
N ARG A 205 12.40 27.34 7.05
CA ARG A 205 11.39 28.29 7.54
C ARG A 205 10.75 27.71 8.78
N LEU A 206 11.00 28.35 9.92
CA LEU A 206 10.46 27.93 11.22
C LEU A 206 9.43 28.94 11.69
N LYS A 207 8.27 28.46 12.10
CA LYS A 207 7.22 29.27 12.73
C LYS A 207 6.92 28.77 14.12
N PHE A 208 7.21 29.59 15.12
CA PHE A 208 6.93 29.30 16.52
C PHE A 208 5.78 30.17 17.02
N GLN A 209 4.96 29.60 17.91
CA GLN A 209 3.95 30.31 18.67
C GLN A 209 4.37 30.36 20.14
N ASN A 210 4.45 31.56 20.69
CA ASN A 210 4.56 31.81 22.12
C ASN A 210 3.16 31.75 22.75
N LEU A 211 3.03 30.85 23.71
CA LEU A 211 1.78 30.55 24.41
C LEU A 211 1.77 31.11 25.84
N THR A 212 2.73 31.99 26.15
CA THR A 212 2.85 32.67 27.45
C THR A 212 2.50 34.14 27.35
N ASP A 213 2.17 34.73 28.49
CA ASP A 213 1.97 36.17 28.69
C ASP A 213 3.30 36.91 28.94
N GLN A 214 4.41 36.38 28.42
CA GLN A 214 5.74 36.98 28.53
C GLN A 214 6.50 36.84 27.22
N ASN A 215 7.38 37.80 26.94
CA ASN A 215 8.32 37.67 25.83
C ASN A 215 9.31 36.53 26.11
N LEU A 216 9.63 35.73 25.09
CA LEU A 216 10.57 34.62 25.18
C LEU A 216 11.82 34.89 24.33
N ASP A 217 13.00 34.66 24.92
CA ASP A 217 14.26 34.53 24.19
C ASP A 217 14.49 33.04 23.87
N LEU A 218 14.15 32.65 22.64
CA LEU A 218 14.26 31.26 22.18
C LEU A 218 15.64 30.96 21.63
N LEU A 219 16.39 30.13 22.34
CA LEU A 219 17.69 29.60 21.92
C LEU A 219 17.52 28.19 21.37
N GLY A 220 18.16 27.90 20.24
CA GLY A 220 18.09 26.57 19.66
C GLY A 220 19.10 26.32 18.54
N GLU A 221 19.02 25.13 17.96
CA GLU A 221 19.75 24.75 16.76
C GLU A 221 18.95 23.80 15.88
N ILE A 222 19.22 23.83 14.57
CA ILE A 222 18.83 22.77 13.64
C ILE A 222 20.01 21.83 13.45
N ARG A 223 19.80 20.51 13.52
CA ARG A 223 20.79 19.50 13.12
C ARG A 223 20.35 18.81 11.84
N ILE A 224 21.22 18.79 10.83
CA ILE A 224 21.03 17.97 9.63
C ILE A 224 21.75 16.64 9.87
N LYS A 225 21.04 15.53 9.76
CA LYS A 225 21.59 14.17 9.89
C LYS A 225 21.39 13.32 8.64
N LYS A 226 22.34 12.44 8.37
CA LYS A 226 22.26 11.34 7.41
C LYS A 226 22.68 10.06 8.09
N ASP A 227 21.84 9.02 8.06
CA ASP A 227 22.09 7.71 8.68
C ASP A 227 22.55 7.81 10.15
N GLY A 228 21.94 8.73 10.91
CA GLY A 228 22.26 8.99 12.32
C GLY A 228 23.47 9.90 12.57
N VAL A 229 24.29 10.19 11.54
CA VAL A 229 25.46 11.06 11.63
C VAL A 229 25.05 12.52 11.44
N ILE A 230 25.48 13.42 12.35
CA ILE A 230 25.27 14.87 12.23
C ILE A 230 26.25 15.44 11.21
N LEU A 231 25.70 16.05 10.15
CA LEU A 231 26.48 16.72 9.11
C LEU A 231 26.63 18.22 9.40
N LYS A 232 25.56 18.88 9.87
CA LYS A 232 25.55 20.32 10.15
C LYS A 232 24.80 20.63 11.44
N LYS A 233 25.20 21.71 12.10
CA LYS A 233 24.49 22.35 13.22
C LYS A 233 24.31 23.83 12.89
N ILE A 234 23.09 24.33 12.95
CA ILE A 234 22.74 25.71 12.63
C ILE A 234 22.11 26.35 13.87
N PRO A 235 22.87 27.13 14.68
CA PRO A 235 22.33 27.77 15.87
C PRO A 235 21.43 28.96 15.51
N PHE A 236 20.44 29.24 16.37
CA PHE A 236 19.59 30.43 16.29
C PHE A 236 19.24 31.00 17.66
N ASN A 237 18.95 32.29 17.68
CA ASN A 237 18.46 33.03 18.83
C ASN A 237 17.37 34.01 18.35
N GLN A 238 16.15 33.86 18.84
CA GLN A 238 14.99 34.62 18.38
C GLN A 238 14.18 35.15 19.56
N LYS A 239 13.74 36.41 19.45
CA LYS A 239 12.82 37.01 20.41
C LYS A 239 11.40 36.83 19.91
N ILE A 240 10.54 36.22 20.72
CA ILE A 240 9.14 35.97 20.37
C ILE A 240 8.26 36.71 21.37
N ALA A 241 7.43 37.63 20.87
CA ALA A 241 6.53 38.40 21.72
C ALA A 241 5.51 37.50 22.42
N GLU A 242 5.02 37.91 23.58
CA GLU A 242 3.95 37.21 24.30
C GLU A 242 2.72 36.94 23.41
N SER A 243 2.09 35.79 23.60
CA SER A 243 0.86 35.39 22.90
C SER A 243 0.88 35.61 21.36
N SER A 244 2.05 35.48 20.74
CA SER A 244 2.24 35.78 19.31
C SER A 244 2.86 34.60 18.55
N ALA A 245 2.73 34.63 17.22
CA ALA A 245 3.48 33.76 16.33
C ALA A 245 4.62 34.53 15.67
N HIS A 246 5.80 33.91 15.58
CA HIS A 246 6.99 34.50 14.95
C HIS A 246 7.58 33.50 13.96
N GLU A 247 7.88 34.00 12.76
CA GLU A 247 8.49 33.24 11.67
C GLU A 247 9.91 33.77 11.41
N PHE A 248 10.85 32.87 11.15
CA PHE A 248 12.20 33.24 10.74
C PHE A 248 12.82 32.18 9.82
N PHE A 249 13.89 32.59 9.15
CA PHE A 249 14.57 31.81 8.12
C PHE A 249 16.02 31.51 8.50
N LEU A 250 16.46 30.30 8.22
CA LEU A 250 17.85 29.87 8.36
C LEU A 250 18.29 29.16 7.08
N LYS A 251 19.61 29.06 6.87
CA LYS A 251 20.17 28.33 5.75
C LYS A 251 21.45 27.58 6.10
N SER A 252 21.72 26.51 5.37
CA SER A 252 22.93 25.70 5.46
C SER A 252 23.36 25.25 4.06
N SER A 253 24.62 24.82 3.91
CA SER A 253 25.11 24.19 2.68
C SER A 253 25.63 22.78 2.94
N LEU A 254 25.38 21.87 2.00
CA LEU A 254 25.95 20.53 1.91
C LEU A 254 26.79 20.45 0.64
N ASN A 255 28.02 19.91 0.72
CA ASN A 255 28.93 19.86 -0.44
C ASN A 255 29.65 18.50 -0.53
N GLY A 256 30.02 18.10 -1.74
CA GLY A 256 30.88 16.94 -1.98
C GLY A 256 30.34 15.66 -1.35
N ASN A 257 31.08 15.07 -0.41
CA ASN A 257 30.73 13.81 0.25
C ASN A 257 29.54 13.91 1.22
N GLU A 258 28.98 15.12 1.43
CA GLU A 258 27.76 15.33 2.23
C GLU A 258 26.48 15.20 1.39
N VAL A 259 26.60 15.09 0.05
CA VAL A 259 25.48 15.19 -0.91
C VAL A 259 25.11 13.84 -1.50
N PHE A 260 23.94 13.34 -1.10
CA PHE A 260 23.35 12.09 -1.54
C PHE A 260 21.95 12.39 -2.10
N PRO A 261 21.78 12.47 -3.43
CA PRO A 261 20.52 12.85 -4.03
C PRO A 261 19.45 11.77 -3.84
N TRP A 262 18.23 12.21 -3.58
CA TRP A 262 17.06 11.33 -3.66
C TRP A 262 16.76 11.01 -5.12
N HIS A 263 16.61 9.73 -5.41
CA HIS A 263 16.21 9.18 -6.71
C HIS A 263 15.26 7.99 -6.50
N PHE A 264 14.42 7.66 -7.47
CA PHE A 264 13.50 6.52 -7.34
C PHE A 264 14.20 5.16 -7.25
N ASP A 265 15.48 5.09 -7.63
CA ASP A 265 16.37 3.92 -7.47
C ASP A 265 17.38 4.07 -6.32
N SER A 266 17.48 5.24 -5.72
CA SER A 266 18.42 5.52 -4.63
C SER A 266 17.81 6.60 -3.72
N PRO A 267 16.80 6.25 -2.91
CA PRO A 267 16.01 7.20 -2.14
C PRO A 267 16.74 7.68 -0.88
N HIS A 268 17.83 8.43 -1.06
CA HIS A 268 18.58 8.98 0.07
C HIS A 268 17.78 10.05 0.81
N LEU A 269 17.61 9.87 2.12
CA LEU A 269 16.88 10.77 3.01
C LEU A 269 17.78 11.34 4.10
N TYR A 270 17.48 12.57 4.50
CA TYR A 270 18.11 13.29 5.60
C TYR A 270 17.05 13.59 6.67
N ASN A 271 17.50 13.77 7.91
CA ASN A 271 16.67 14.25 9.01
C ASN A 271 17.07 15.67 9.38
N SER A 272 16.09 16.54 9.58
CA SER A 272 16.22 17.85 10.22
C SER A 272 15.65 17.76 11.63
N GLU A 273 16.52 17.93 12.63
CA GLU A 273 16.15 17.94 14.04
C GLU A 273 16.16 19.38 14.57
N VAL A 274 15.02 19.89 15.02
CA VAL A 274 14.95 21.21 15.69
C VAL A 274 15.11 21.01 17.19
N ILE A 275 16.10 21.66 17.79
CA ILE A 275 16.41 21.56 19.21
C ILE A 275 16.30 22.93 19.83
N ILE A 276 15.68 23.00 21.01
CA ILE A 276 15.51 24.24 21.77
C ILE A 276 16.11 24.08 23.17
N ASN A 277 16.62 25.18 23.72
CA ASN A 277 17.14 25.29 25.09
C ASN A 277 18.17 24.20 25.47
N GLY A 278 18.97 23.75 24.51
CA GLY A 278 20.00 22.72 24.72
C GLY A 278 19.47 21.32 25.02
N SER A 279 18.19 21.04 24.75
CA SER A 279 17.60 19.71 24.92
C SER A 279 18.34 18.65 24.10
N GLU A 280 18.54 17.45 24.66
CA GLU A 280 19.03 16.31 23.89
C GLU A 280 17.96 15.72 22.97
N ILE A 281 16.69 15.86 23.37
CA ILE A 281 15.54 15.38 22.60
C ILE A 281 15.09 16.51 21.67
N PRO A 282 15.00 16.24 20.35
CA PRO A 282 14.52 17.24 19.41
C PRO A 282 13.03 17.55 19.62
N LEU A 283 12.65 18.80 19.39
CA LEU A 283 11.27 19.26 19.39
C LEU A 283 10.49 18.68 18.19
N THR A 284 11.13 18.56 17.04
CA THR A 284 10.63 17.83 15.87
C THR A 284 11.76 17.15 15.12
N VAL A 285 11.41 16.08 14.38
CA VAL A 285 12.28 15.39 13.43
C VAL A 285 11.53 15.31 12.11
N GLU A 286 11.99 16.09 11.12
CA GLU A 286 11.42 16.11 9.77
C GLU A 286 12.36 15.45 8.78
N ARG A 287 11.82 14.63 7.87
CA ARG A 287 12.60 14.01 6.80
C ARG A 287 12.55 14.84 5.54
N PHE A 288 13.65 14.91 4.81
CA PHE A 288 13.73 15.55 3.50
C PHE A 288 14.74 14.84 2.59
N GLY A 289 14.67 15.08 1.29
CA GLY A 289 15.59 14.52 0.29
C GLY A 289 16.11 15.59 -0.65
N LEU A 290 17.35 15.44 -1.12
CA LEU A 290 17.97 16.35 -2.08
C LEU A 290 17.60 15.92 -3.49
N ARG A 291 16.72 16.66 -4.18
CA ARG A 291 16.41 16.38 -5.59
C ARG A 291 16.04 17.64 -6.35
N LYS A 292 16.16 17.58 -7.67
CA LYS A 292 15.65 18.61 -8.58
C LYS A 292 14.79 17.95 -9.65
N VAL A 293 13.54 18.41 -9.80
CA VAL A 293 12.62 17.95 -10.85
C VAL A 293 12.33 19.11 -11.76
N GLU A 294 12.48 18.90 -13.06
CA GLU A 294 12.33 19.95 -14.07
C GLU A 294 11.53 19.43 -15.27
N VAL A 295 10.75 20.29 -15.90
CA VAL A 295 10.08 20.00 -17.17
C VAL A 295 10.67 20.92 -18.22
N ASP A 296 11.46 20.38 -19.15
CA ASP A 296 11.95 21.11 -20.31
C ASP A 296 10.90 21.04 -21.42
N GLN A 297 10.09 22.10 -21.51
CA GLN A 297 9.04 22.24 -22.52
C GLN A 297 9.57 22.26 -23.96
N SER A 298 10.80 22.73 -24.15
CA SER A 298 11.42 22.89 -25.47
C SER A 298 11.94 21.56 -26.01
N LYS A 299 12.57 20.75 -25.16
CA LYS A 299 13.11 19.42 -25.50
C LYS A 299 12.14 18.28 -25.27
N LYS A 300 10.98 18.56 -24.66
CA LYS A 300 9.97 17.57 -24.30
C LYS A 300 10.48 16.53 -23.30
N GLN A 301 11.10 16.99 -22.23
CA GLN A 301 11.75 16.14 -21.23
C GLN A 301 11.20 16.40 -19.84
N LEU A 302 11.04 15.33 -19.07
CA LEU A 302 10.98 15.36 -17.63
C LEU A 302 12.38 14.99 -17.12
N LEU A 303 12.93 15.82 -16.23
CA LEU A 303 14.26 15.65 -15.68
C LEU A 303 14.19 15.39 -14.18
N LEU A 304 14.96 14.40 -13.72
CA LEU A 304 15.24 14.19 -12.30
C LEU A 304 16.75 14.26 -12.10
N ASN A 305 17.22 15.24 -11.33
CA ASN A 305 18.65 15.47 -11.07
C ASN A 305 19.49 15.61 -12.37
N GLY A 306 18.91 16.23 -13.40
CA GLY A 306 19.53 16.40 -14.73
C GLY A 306 19.37 15.21 -15.68
N GLU A 307 18.87 14.07 -15.22
CA GLU A 307 18.62 12.90 -16.06
C GLU A 307 17.24 12.96 -16.72
N THR A 308 17.18 12.68 -18.04
CA THR A 308 15.89 12.47 -18.73
C THR A 308 15.26 11.17 -18.27
N ILE A 309 14.07 11.28 -17.69
CA ILE A 309 13.29 10.15 -17.21
C ILE A 309 11.95 10.08 -17.92
N ARG A 310 11.53 8.86 -18.26
CA ARG A 310 10.18 8.53 -18.69
C ARG A 310 9.61 7.49 -17.75
N VAL A 311 8.60 7.88 -16.97
CA VAL A 311 8.16 7.11 -15.81
C VAL A 311 6.77 6.55 -15.99
N MET A 312 6.58 5.34 -15.47
CA MET A 312 5.30 4.66 -15.48
C MET A 312 4.84 4.45 -14.03
N GLY A 313 3.54 4.46 -13.83
CA GLY A 313 2.97 4.41 -12.50
C GLY A 313 1.58 3.81 -12.45
N PHE A 314 1.00 3.88 -11.26
CA PHE A 314 -0.36 3.43 -11.02
C PHE A 314 -1.13 4.48 -10.23
N ASN A 315 -2.42 4.59 -10.55
CA ASN A 315 -3.38 5.15 -9.62
C ASN A 315 -3.68 4.07 -8.56
N LEU A 316 -3.91 4.48 -7.32
CA LEU A 316 -4.35 3.60 -6.23
C LEU A 316 -5.62 4.19 -5.64
N VAL A 317 -6.69 3.38 -5.61
CA VAL A 317 -7.89 3.76 -4.86
C VAL A 317 -7.69 3.30 -3.42
N PRO A 318 -7.69 4.19 -2.42
CA PRO A 318 -7.38 3.86 -1.04
C PRO A 318 -8.53 3.09 -0.34
N ASP A 319 -8.72 1.84 -0.77
CA ASP A 319 -9.82 0.95 -0.40
C ASP A 319 -9.31 -0.47 -0.12
N ASP A 320 -9.95 -1.15 0.81
CA ASP A 320 -9.69 -2.54 1.14
C ASP A 320 -10.95 -3.16 1.74
N ARG A 321 -11.34 -4.36 1.29
CA ARG A 321 -12.52 -5.03 1.84
C ARG A 321 -12.36 -5.37 3.32
N ILE A 322 -11.12 -5.55 3.80
CA ILE A 322 -10.83 -5.96 5.18
C ILE A 322 -10.59 -4.77 6.12
N THR A 323 -10.02 -3.69 5.62
CA THR A 323 -9.64 -2.51 6.44
C THR A 323 -10.35 -1.21 6.03
N GLY A 324 -11.29 -1.28 5.09
CA GLY A 324 -12.00 -0.13 4.56
C GLY A 324 -11.05 0.88 3.93
N ASN A 325 -11.28 2.16 4.17
CA ASN A 325 -10.36 3.22 3.79
C ASN A 325 -9.43 3.64 4.95
N THR A 326 -9.35 2.85 6.02
CA THR A 326 -8.41 3.08 7.14
C THR A 326 -6.96 2.88 6.68
N LEU A 327 -6.69 1.78 5.94
CA LEU A 327 -5.37 1.42 5.38
C LEU A 327 -4.23 1.43 6.43
N PRO A 328 -4.11 0.39 7.26
CA PRO A 328 -3.02 0.28 8.22
C PRO A 328 -1.65 0.24 7.52
N LEU A 329 -0.58 0.57 8.25
CA LEU A 329 0.77 0.71 7.69
C LEU A 329 1.23 -0.52 6.89
N TRP A 330 0.93 -1.74 7.35
CA TRP A 330 1.30 -2.95 6.61
C TRP A 330 0.65 -3.03 5.22
N ARG A 331 -0.59 -2.52 5.08
CA ARG A 331 -1.31 -2.48 3.81
C ARG A 331 -0.71 -1.43 2.88
N ILE A 332 -0.41 -0.25 3.42
CA ILE A 332 0.27 0.83 2.70
C ILE A 332 1.60 0.31 2.13
N LYS A 333 2.38 -0.40 2.94
CA LYS A 333 3.66 -0.95 2.50
C LYS A 333 3.52 -2.04 1.44
N GLU A 334 2.56 -2.95 1.63
CA GLU A 334 2.22 -3.98 0.64
C GLU A 334 1.83 -3.37 -0.72
N ASP A 335 0.93 -2.38 -0.74
CA ASP A 335 0.47 -1.72 -1.96
C ASP A 335 1.65 -1.04 -2.69
N VAL A 336 2.50 -0.30 -1.97
CA VAL A 336 3.68 0.36 -2.54
C VAL A 336 4.70 -0.65 -3.07
N ASP A 337 4.98 -1.72 -2.33
CA ASP A 337 5.93 -2.75 -2.76
C ASP A 337 5.43 -3.52 -3.98
N LEU A 338 4.14 -3.79 -4.06
CA LEU A 338 3.52 -4.42 -5.23
C LEU A 338 3.60 -3.50 -6.45
N MET A 339 3.24 -2.22 -6.33
CA MET A 339 3.38 -1.25 -7.43
C MET A 339 4.83 -1.14 -7.91
N LYS A 340 5.80 -1.08 -6.98
CA LYS A 340 7.23 -1.09 -7.31
C LYS A 340 7.66 -2.36 -8.04
N SER A 341 7.23 -3.53 -7.57
CA SER A 341 7.51 -4.81 -8.24
C SER A 341 6.81 -4.97 -9.60
N ALA A 342 5.78 -4.17 -9.87
CA ALA A 342 5.11 -4.09 -11.17
C ALA A 342 5.79 -3.10 -12.14
N GLY A 343 6.94 -2.53 -11.77
CA GLY A 343 7.67 -1.55 -12.57
C GLY A 343 7.24 -0.10 -12.35
N GLY A 344 6.45 0.19 -11.32
CA GLY A 344 5.99 1.54 -10.99
C GLY A 344 7.08 2.42 -10.36
N ASN A 345 7.30 3.60 -10.93
CA ASN A 345 8.16 4.67 -10.38
C ASN A 345 7.33 5.84 -9.83
N LEU A 346 6.03 5.86 -10.14
CA LEU A 346 5.08 6.88 -9.72
C LEU A 346 3.82 6.22 -9.15
N ALA A 347 3.26 6.78 -8.08
CA ALA A 347 1.94 6.38 -7.58
C ALA A 347 1.09 7.61 -7.29
N ARG A 348 -0.16 7.60 -7.78
CA ARG A 348 -1.13 8.68 -7.56
C ARG A 348 -2.33 8.12 -6.80
N LEU A 349 -2.57 8.58 -5.58
CA LEU A 349 -3.80 8.22 -4.87
C LEU A 349 -4.90 9.20 -5.24
N SER A 350 -5.63 8.81 -6.28
CA SER A 350 -6.64 9.64 -6.90
C SER A 350 -7.97 9.50 -6.15
N HIS A 351 -8.64 10.58 -5.74
CA HIS A 351 -8.32 12.01 -5.88
C HIS A 351 -8.31 12.69 -4.51
N LEU A 352 -7.44 12.22 -3.61
CA LEU A 352 -7.55 12.51 -2.19
C LEU A 352 -6.17 12.82 -1.57
N PRO A 353 -6.11 13.72 -0.57
CA PRO A 353 -4.91 13.95 0.21
C PRO A 353 -4.34 12.65 0.78
N LEU A 354 -3.04 12.47 0.56
CA LEU A 354 -2.32 11.31 1.04
C LEU A 354 -2.04 11.36 2.55
N PRO A 355 -2.31 10.28 3.29
CA PRO A 355 -1.85 10.16 4.67
C PRO A 355 -0.31 10.20 4.74
N LYS A 356 0.19 10.73 5.86
CA LYS A 356 1.63 10.89 6.09
C LYS A 356 2.39 9.58 5.93
N GLU A 357 1.84 8.46 6.41
CA GLU A 357 2.50 7.15 6.35
C GLU A 357 2.66 6.63 4.92
N VAL A 358 1.75 7.01 4.01
CA VAL A 358 1.91 6.71 2.59
C VAL A 358 3.11 7.48 2.05
N LEU A 359 3.12 8.80 2.22
CA LEU A 359 4.20 9.67 1.73
C LEU A 359 5.55 9.29 2.32
N ASP A 360 5.57 8.99 3.62
CA ASP A 360 6.73 8.50 4.33
C ASP A 360 7.32 7.24 3.68
N TYR A 361 6.48 6.32 3.23
CA TYR A 361 6.95 5.11 2.58
C TYR A 361 7.26 5.30 1.09
N LEU A 362 6.57 6.21 0.40
CA LEU A 362 6.94 6.64 -0.95
C LEU A 362 8.34 7.27 -0.97
N ASP A 363 8.67 8.09 0.03
CA ASP A 363 9.99 8.67 0.22
C ASP A 363 11.05 7.60 0.41
N GLU A 364 10.81 6.63 1.30
CA GLU A 364 11.74 5.53 1.62
C GLU A 364 11.95 4.57 0.44
N ARG A 365 10.91 4.33 -0.35
CA ARG A 365 10.93 3.37 -1.47
C ARG A 365 11.27 4.00 -2.81
N GLY A 366 11.43 5.32 -2.84
CA GLY A 366 11.74 6.05 -4.05
C GLY A 366 10.59 5.99 -5.05
N MET A 367 9.39 6.43 -4.69
CA MET A 367 8.26 6.51 -5.62
C MET A 367 7.74 7.94 -5.70
N MET A 368 7.67 8.49 -6.91
CA MET A 368 7.20 9.85 -7.13
C MET A 368 5.67 9.92 -7.00
N THR A 369 5.15 11.09 -6.63
CA THR A 369 3.70 11.32 -6.58
C THR A 369 3.36 12.78 -6.88
N ILE A 370 2.10 13.01 -7.25
CA ILE A 370 1.50 14.34 -7.36
C ILE A 370 0.38 14.37 -6.35
N SER A 371 0.52 15.21 -5.32
CA SER A 371 -0.47 15.32 -4.26
C SER A 371 -1.59 16.26 -4.68
N GLU A 372 -2.84 15.97 -4.29
CA GLU A 372 -4.03 16.61 -4.83
C GLU A 372 -5.06 16.92 -3.74
N ILE A 373 -5.72 18.07 -3.85
CA ILE A 373 -6.89 18.40 -3.01
C ILE A 373 -8.13 17.61 -3.46
N PRO A 374 -9.10 17.32 -2.58
CA PRO A 374 -10.23 16.46 -2.91
C PRO A 374 -11.33 17.18 -3.71
N LEU A 375 -10.96 17.78 -4.85
CA LEU A 375 -11.86 18.38 -5.83
C LEU A 375 -11.88 17.54 -7.11
N TRP A 376 -13.01 16.91 -7.36
CA TRP A 376 -13.17 15.95 -8.45
C TRP A 376 -14.49 16.13 -9.20
N GLY A 377 -14.43 16.05 -10.53
CA GLY A 377 -15.60 16.18 -11.40
C GLY A 377 -16.14 17.62 -11.41
N PHE A 378 -17.36 17.81 -11.91
CA PHE A 378 -18.07 19.10 -11.93
C PHE A 378 -18.46 19.59 -10.51
N ASP A 379 -17.48 19.74 -9.63
CA ASP A 379 -17.64 20.13 -8.24
C ASP A 379 -17.90 21.64 -8.16
N PRO A 380 -19.02 22.09 -7.56
CA PRO A 380 -19.33 23.51 -7.42
C PRO A 380 -18.33 24.27 -6.54
N LEU A 381 -17.44 23.59 -5.81
CA LEU A 381 -16.37 24.22 -5.05
C LEU A 381 -15.19 24.68 -5.94
N ALA A 382 -15.09 24.19 -7.17
CA ALA A 382 -14.16 24.70 -8.19
C ALA A 382 -14.67 26.03 -8.80
N ASP A 383 -14.75 27.06 -7.96
CA ASP A 383 -15.26 28.40 -8.28
C ASP A 383 -14.23 29.44 -7.84
N PRO A 384 -13.81 30.38 -8.72
CA PRO A 384 -12.81 31.39 -8.38
C PRO A 384 -13.24 32.34 -7.24
N LYS A 385 -14.53 32.39 -6.89
CA LYS A 385 -15.06 33.21 -5.80
C LYS A 385 -15.02 32.52 -4.43
N LYS A 386 -14.68 31.23 -4.37
CA LYS A 386 -14.67 30.44 -3.14
C LYS A 386 -13.25 30.27 -2.62
N GLU A 387 -13.08 30.48 -1.31
CA GLU A 387 -11.77 30.37 -0.66
C GLU A 387 -11.43 28.94 -0.19
N ILE A 388 -12.40 28.02 -0.19
CA ILE A 388 -12.25 26.66 0.36
C ILE A 388 -11.09 25.88 -0.30
N ALA A 389 -10.91 26.02 -1.61
CA ALA A 389 -9.82 25.36 -2.32
C ALA A 389 -8.45 25.88 -1.87
N LYS A 390 -8.33 27.20 -1.66
CA LYS A 390 -7.10 27.83 -1.16
C LYS A 390 -6.82 27.42 0.30
N GLU A 391 -7.86 27.29 1.12
CA GLU A 391 -7.74 26.73 2.47
C GLU A 391 -7.20 25.29 2.42
N TRP A 392 -7.79 24.43 1.59
CA TRP A 392 -7.34 23.05 1.43
C TRP A 392 -5.93 22.94 0.88
N LEU A 393 -5.55 23.78 -0.10
CA LEU A 393 -4.17 23.85 -0.62
C LEU A 393 -3.18 24.27 0.47
N THR A 394 -3.54 25.26 1.29
CA THR A 394 -2.71 25.72 2.42
C THR A 394 -2.48 24.59 3.42
N ARG A 395 -3.54 23.85 3.78
CA ARG A 395 -3.46 22.70 4.70
C ARG A 395 -2.67 21.53 4.09
N LEU A 396 -2.93 21.18 2.82
CA LEU A 396 -2.26 20.08 2.12
C LEU A 396 -0.75 20.33 2.05
N ILE A 397 -0.36 21.51 1.54
CA ILE A 397 1.06 21.86 1.35
C ILE A 397 1.75 22.03 2.70
N GLY A 398 1.13 22.71 3.66
CA GLY A 398 1.71 22.89 4.99
C GLY A 398 1.96 21.58 5.74
N THR A 399 1.15 20.55 5.51
CA THR A 399 1.33 19.23 6.16
C THR A 399 2.24 18.28 5.41
N GLN A 400 2.48 18.51 4.11
CA GLN A 400 3.20 17.57 3.26
C GLN A 400 4.49 18.16 2.63
N TYR A 401 4.85 19.40 2.97
CA TYR A 401 5.91 20.18 2.32
C TYR A 401 7.27 19.47 2.23
N ASN A 402 7.63 18.69 3.24
CA ASN A 402 8.99 18.15 3.37
C ASN A 402 9.22 16.86 2.58
N HIS A 403 8.18 16.23 2.03
CA HIS A 403 8.29 14.95 1.33
C HIS A 403 8.99 15.08 -0.04
N PRO A 404 10.16 14.44 -0.27
CA PRO A 404 10.81 14.43 -1.58
C PRO A 404 10.02 13.65 -2.65
N SER A 405 9.21 12.65 -2.29
CA SER A 405 8.38 11.91 -3.25
C SER A 405 7.38 12.79 -4.00
N ILE A 406 6.88 13.85 -3.38
CA ILE A 406 5.93 14.78 -4.00
C ILE A 406 6.67 15.65 -5.01
N ILE A 407 6.45 15.43 -6.30
CA ILE A 407 7.07 16.20 -7.38
C ILE A 407 6.21 17.39 -7.84
N GLY A 408 4.93 17.40 -7.46
CA GLY A 408 4.01 18.48 -7.79
C GLY A 408 2.71 18.45 -6.99
N TRP A 409 1.97 19.55 -7.11
CA TRP A 409 0.67 19.79 -6.47
C TRP A 409 -0.42 19.91 -7.54
N SER A 410 -1.49 19.16 -7.40
CA SER A 410 -2.66 19.23 -8.26
C SER A 410 -3.79 20.01 -7.59
N VAL A 411 -4.33 20.99 -8.31
CA VAL A 411 -5.43 21.86 -7.84
C VAL A 411 -6.82 21.28 -8.13
N GLY A 412 -6.91 20.10 -8.73
CA GLY A 412 -8.17 19.42 -8.97
C GLY A 412 -8.14 18.48 -10.17
N ASN A 413 -9.15 17.61 -10.24
CA ASN A 413 -9.25 16.59 -11.26
C ASN A 413 -10.59 16.59 -11.98
N GLU A 414 -10.56 16.66 -13.31
CA GLU A 414 -11.75 16.56 -14.15
C GLU A 414 -12.83 17.61 -13.84
N ILE A 415 -12.40 18.80 -13.43
CA ILE A 415 -13.24 19.92 -12.95
C ILE A 415 -14.00 20.71 -14.04
N GLY A 416 -14.20 20.11 -15.22
CA GLY A 416 -14.93 20.70 -16.34
C GLY A 416 -14.12 21.66 -17.21
N HIS A 417 -14.78 22.36 -18.14
CA HIS A 417 -14.13 23.18 -19.17
C HIS A 417 -14.84 24.53 -19.43
N TYR A 418 -15.56 25.06 -18.45
CA TYR A 418 -16.27 26.34 -18.53
C TYR A 418 -15.39 27.51 -18.05
N PRO A 419 -15.71 28.78 -18.41
CA PRO A 419 -14.87 29.93 -18.11
C PRO A 419 -14.51 30.09 -16.62
N GLU A 420 -15.42 29.78 -15.71
CA GLU A 420 -15.19 29.84 -14.28
C GLU A 420 -14.16 28.82 -13.81
N THR A 421 -14.17 27.58 -14.33
CA THR A 421 -13.14 26.57 -14.05
C THR A 421 -11.78 27.05 -14.52
N PHE A 422 -11.71 27.66 -15.70
CA PHE A 422 -10.46 28.14 -16.27
C PHE A 422 -9.83 29.23 -15.38
N GLU A 423 -10.63 30.20 -14.94
CA GLU A 423 -10.18 31.24 -14.02
C GLU A 423 -9.84 30.68 -12.63
N TYR A 424 -10.62 29.73 -12.13
CA TYR A 424 -10.33 29.00 -10.89
C TYR A 424 -8.96 28.30 -10.94
N VAL A 425 -8.68 27.55 -12.01
CA VAL A 425 -7.41 26.83 -12.16
C VAL A 425 -6.26 27.81 -12.20
N LYS A 426 -6.38 28.87 -13.00
CA LYS A 426 -5.36 29.92 -13.08
C LYS A 426 -5.05 30.52 -11.70
N GLN A 427 -6.07 30.96 -10.96
CA GLN A 427 -5.90 31.56 -9.63
C GLN A 427 -5.34 30.56 -8.62
N SER A 428 -5.78 29.30 -8.65
CA SER A 428 -5.32 28.26 -7.72
C SER A 428 -3.87 27.85 -8.00
N VAL A 429 -3.47 27.81 -9.28
CA VAL A 429 -2.08 27.59 -9.68
C VAL A 429 -1.19 28.74 -9.19
N GLU A 430 -1.59 29.99 -9.45
CA GLU A 430 -0.86 31.18 -8.99
C GLU A 430 -0.76 31.22 -7.46
N PHE A 431 -1.85 30.93 -6.75
CA PHE A 431 -1.86 30.84 -5.29
C PHE A 431 -0.93 29.74 -4.76
N THR A 432 -0.96 28.55 -5.37
CA THR A 432 -0.10 27.43 -4.96
C THR A 432 1.38 27.77 -5.08
N ARG A 433 1.78 28.54 -6.10
CA ARG A 433 3.17 29.02 -6.23
C ARG A 433 3.62 29.94 -5.10
N THR A 434 2.69 30.62 -4.41
CA THR A 434 3.01 31.41 -3.22
C THR A 434 3.30 30.55 -1.99
N LEU A 435 2.78 29.32 -1.98
CA LEU A 435 2.98 28.35 -0.90
C LEU A 435 4.23 27.48 -1.14
N ASP A 436 4.48 27.09 -2.39
CA ASP A 436 5.64 26.31 -2.81
C ASP A 436 6.08 26.70 -4.23
N SER A 437 7.31 27.20 -4.36
CA SER A 437 7.88 27.68 -5.62
C SER A 437 8.83 26.69 -6.29
N ILE A 438 9.16 25.55 -5.65
CA ILE A 438 10.16 24.60 -6.15
C ILE A 438 9.55 23.31 -6.74
N ARG A 439 8.24 23.11 -6.60
CA ARG A 439 7.51 21.96 -7.16
C ARG A 439 6.61 22.36 -8.32
N LEU A 440 6.27 21.37 -9.14
CA LEU A 440 5.34 21.54 -10.25
C LEU A 440 3.93 21.85 -9.71
N VAL A 441 3.17 22.65 -10.43
CA VAL A 441 1.75 22.91 -10.14
C VAL A 441 0.93 22.53 -11.37
N THR A 442 -0.10 21.70 -11.15
CA THR A 442 -0.87 21.07 -12.22
C THR A 442 -2.38 21.09 -11.94
N ALA A 443 -3.17 20.84 -12.97
CA ALA A 443 -4.57 20.43 -12.88
C ALA A 443 -4.80 19.30 -13.89
N VAL A 444 -5.70 18.37 -13.58
CA VAL A 444 -5.92 17.19 -14.42
C VAL A 444 -7.12 17.36 -15.35
N SER A 445 -6.88 17.26 -16.65
CA SER A 445 -7.89 17.44 -17.69
C SER A 445 -8.33 16.12 -18.32
N HIS A 446 -9.65 15.96 -18.53
CA HIS A 446 -10.23 14.94 -19.42
C HIS A 446 -10.71 15.53 -20.76
N THR A 447 -10.46 16.82 -20.97
CA THR A 447 -10.98 17.62 -22.09
C THR A 447 -9.90 18.17 -23.01
N ALA A 448 -8.62 17.86 -22.77
CA ALA A 448 -7.47 18.37 -23.53
C ALA A 448 -7.46 18.04 -25.06
N GLN A 449 -8.44 17.29 -25.57
CA GLN A 449 -8.70 17.21 -27.02
C GLN A 449 -9.32 18.50 -27.60
N ASN A 450 -9.88 19.36 -26.76
CA ASN A 450 -10.51 20.62 -27.12
C ASN A 450 -9.48 21.77 -27.11
N GLU A 451 -9.78 22.86 -27.83
CA GLU A 451 -8.87 24.03 -27.91
C GLU A 451 -8.82 24.85 -26.62
N ASN A 452 -9.97 25.02 -25.96
CA ASN A 452 -10.11 25.82 -24.74
C ASN A 452 -10.06 24.92 -23.50
N ASP A 453 -8.85 24.57 -23.07
CA ASP A 453 -8.61 23.75 -21.88
C ASP A 453 -7.63 24.46 -20.93
N PHE A 454 -7.85 24.28 -19.62
CA PHE A 454 -7.01 24.89 -18.58
C PHE A 454 -5.60 24.28 -18.49
N LEU A 455 -5.30 23.21 -19.24
CA LEU A 455 -3.98 22.57 -19.30
C LEU A 455 -2.84 23.56 -19.58
N ILE A 456 -3.12 24.68 -20.26
CA ILE A 456 -2.14 25.74 -20.52
C ILE A 456 -1.52 26.33 -19.25
N HIS A 457 -2.25 26.31 -18.12
CA HIS A 457 -1.79 26.85 -16.84
C HIS A 457 -0.92 25.86 -16.04
N SER A 458 -0.88 24.58 -16.43
CA SER A 458 -0.12 23.55 -15.71
C SER A 458 1.35 23.49 -16.14
N ASP A 459 2.25 23.17 -15.22
CA ASP A 459 3.68 22.95 -15.53
C ASP A 459 3.90 21.66 -16.33
N LEU A 460 3.12 20.62 -16.04
CA LEU A 460 3.07 19.36 -16.77
C LEU A 460 1.63 19.10 -17.20
N GLY A 461 1.40 18.74 -18.46
CA GLY A 461 0.07 18.48 -18.98
C GLY A 461 -0.47 17.12 -18.50
N LEU A 462 -1.14 17.12 -17.35
CA LEU A 462 -1.78 15.93 -16.79
C LEU A 462 -3.13 15.65 -17.46
N ILE A 463 -3.27 14.46 -18.03
CA ILE A 463 -4.42 14.08 -18.85
C ILE A 463 -5.00 12.75 -18.38
N ASN A 464 -6.33 12.69 -18.30
CA ASN A 464 -7.08 11.45 -18.15
C ASN A 464 -7.67 11.03 -19.51
N LYS A 465 -7.35 9.82 -19.97
CA LYS A 465 -8.00 9.25 -21.17
C LYS A 465 -8.00 7.73 -21.19
N TYR A 466 -9.12 7.17 -21.64
CA TYR A 466 -9.38 5.74 -21.63
C TYR A 466 -9.66 5.24 -23.05
N GLY A 467 -9.16 4.05 -23.36
CA GLY A 467 -9.28 3.41 -24.67
C GLY A 467 -8.22 2.33 -24.87
N SER A 468 -8.46 1.41 -25.81
CA SER A 468 -7.48 0.36 -26.17
C SER A 468 -6.35 0.86 -27.06
N ASP A 469 -6.56 1.97 -27.77
CA ASP A 469 -5.54 2.68 -28.54
C ASP A 469 -5.72 4.19 -28.29
N LEU A 470 -4.69 4.81 -27.69
CA LEU A 470 -4.71 6.22 -27.32
C LEU A 470 -3.91 7.10 -28.28
N ARG A 471 -3.25 6.54 -29.32
CA ARG A 471 -2.28 7.30 -30.12
C ARG A 471 -2.91 8.51 -30.80
N ALA A 472 -4.01 8.30 -31.52
CA ALA A 472 -4.67 9.34 -32.28
C ALA A 472 -5.13 10.50 -31.38
N ILE A 473 -5.64 10.20 -30.18
CA ILE A 473 -6.08 11.22 -29.23
C ILE A 473 -4.90 11.95 -28.59
N THR A 474 -3.80 11.26 -28.27
CA THR A 474 -2.57 11.91 -27.77
C THR A 474 -1.98 12.86 -28.82
N GLU A 475 -2.00 12.48 -30.10
CA GLU A 475 -1.55 13.35 -31.20
C GLU A 475 -2.44 14.59 -31.36
N ILE A 476 -3.77 14.47 -31.17
CA ILE A 476 -4.67 15.63 -31.13
C ILE A 476 -4.29 16.54 -29.95
N GLN A 477 -4.15 15.99 -28.75
CA GLN A 477 -3.80 16.74 -27.53
C GLN A 477 -2.47 17.50 -27.70
N HIS A 478 -1.47 16.86 -28.30
CA HIS A 478 -0.20 17.53 -28.61
C HIS A 478 -0.36 18.65 -29.64
N ARG A 479 -1.15 18.46 -30.71
CA ARG A 479 -1.43 19.53 -31.69
C ARG A 479 -2.14 20.72 -31.07
N ARG A 480 -3.01 20.50 -30.08
CA ARG A 480 -3.69 21.57 -29.32
C ARG A 480 -2.74 22.28 -28.36
N PHE A 481 -1.84 21.54 -27.73
CA PHE A 481 -0.89 22.06 -26.75
C PHE A 481 0.56 21.77 -27.15
N PRO A 482 1.06 22.30 -28.30
CA PRO A 482 2.36 21.93 -28.84
C PRO A 482 3.52 22.39 -27.95
N GLY A 483 3.29 23.43 -27.13
CA GLY A 483 4.24 23.93 -26.14
C GLY A 483 4.33 23.08 -24.87
N LYS A 484 3.44 22.12 -24.64
CA LYS A 484 3.41 21.33 -23.40
C LYS A 484 4.11 19.98 -23.52
N VAL A 485 4.69 19.54 -22.41
CA VAL A 485 5.00 18.13 -22.11
C VAL A 485 3.75 17.51 -21.53
N LEU A 486 3.41 16.31 -22.01
CA LEU A 486 2.20 15.59 -21.62
C LEU A 486 2.56 14.39 -20.73
N PHE A 487 1.67 14.08 -19.81
CA PHE A 487 1.71 12.90 -18.96
C PHE A 487 0.28 12.39 -18.77
N TYR A 488 0.03 11.11 -19.01
CA TYR A 488 -1.28 10.53 -18.70
C TYR A 488 -1.39 10.28 -17.20
N SER A 489 -2.05 11.17 -16.45
CA SER A 489 -2.34 10.97 -15.03
C SER A 489 -3.27 9.77 -14.82
N GLU A 490 -4.12 9.48 -15.79
CA GLU A 490 -4.88 8.24 -15.90
C GLU A 490 -4.92 7.77 -17.34
N TYR A 491 -4.59 6.50 -17.53
CA TYR A 491 -4.90 5.76 -18.74
C TYR A 491 -5.42 4.36 -18.41
N GLY A 492 -6.15 3.75 -19.33
CA GLY A 492 -6.66 2.40 -19.15
C GLY A 492 -7.75 2.08 -20.15
N ILE A 493 -8.37 0.92 -19.97
CA ILE A 493 -9.45 0.44 -20.82
C ILE A 493 -10.82 0.62 -20.14
N SER A 494 -11.30 -0.43 -19.48
CA SER A 494 -12.53 -0.48 -18.69
C SER A 494 -12.41 -1.59 -17.65
N GLN A 495 -13.47 -1.85 -16.87
CA GLN A 495 -13.55 -3.05 -16.01
C GLN A 495 -13.32 -4.34 -16.82
N PHE A 496 -12.44 -5.23 -16.32
CA PHE A 496 -12.00 -6.45 -17.00
C PHE A 496 -12.12 -7.74 -16.16
N GLY A 497 -12.85 -7.69 -15.04
CA GLY A 497 -13.21 -8.87 -14.23
C GLY A 497 -12.48 -8.93 -12.90
N GLU A 498 -13.15 -9.49 -11.88
CA GLU A 498 -12.67 -9.52 -10.48
C GLU A 498 -11.84 -10.75 -10.11
N ASP A 499 -11.78 -11.79 -10.96
CA ASP A 499 -11.02 -13.01 -10.70
C ASP A 499 -9.54 -12.90 -11.08
N LEU A 500 -8.72 -13.88 -10.69
CA LEU A 500 -7.30 -13.91 -11.01
C LEU A 500 -7.01 -14.20 -12.50
N ASN A 501 -7.98 -14.72 -13.25
CA ASN A 501 -7.84 -14.99 -14.69
C ASN A 501 -7.96 -13.72 -15.55
N SER A 502 -8.56 -12.68 -14.97
CA SER A 502 -8.89 -11.41 -15.61
C SER A 502 -7.64 -10.64 -16.07
N ASP A 503 -7.73 -10.05 -17.26
CA ASP A 503 -6.59 -9.47 -17.99
C ASP A 503 -7.04 -8.47 -19.07
N PHE A 504 -6.07 -7.75 -19.63
CA PHE A 504 -6.24 -6.92 -20.81
C PHE A 504 -5.00 -6.93 -21.69
N ASP A 505 -5.13 -6.50 -22.95
CA ASP A 505 -3.98 -6.39 -23.86
C ASP A 505 -3.08 -5.20 -23.48
N ALA A 506 -2.27 -5.41 -22.45
CA ALA A 506 -1.34 -4.42 -21.93
C ALA A 506 -0.33 -3.99 -22.99
N LYS A 507 0.15 -4.93 -23.82
CA LYS A 507 1.14 -4.64 -24.86
C LYS A 507 0.60 -3.69 -25.91
N SER A 508 -0.60 -3.94 -26.44
CA SER A 508 -1.24 -3.05 -27.41
C SER A 508 -1.51 -1.67 -26.82
N LEU A 509 -2.05 -1.62 -25.60
CA LEU A 509 -2.33 -0.37 -24.90
C LEU A 509 -1.06 0.49 -24.73
N ILE A 510 0.02 -0.08 -24.21
CA ILE A 510 1.28 0.65 -24.01
C ILE A 510 1.94 1.01 -25.35
N ASN A 511 1.88 0.13 -26.36
CA ASN A 511 2.40 0.43 -27.69
C ASN A 511 1.76 1.67 -28.32
N SER A 512 0.49 1.96 -28.03
CA SER A 512 -0.16 3.19 -28.49
C SER A 512 0.47 4.48 -27.92
N LEU A 513 1.17 4.38 -26.79
CA LEU A 513 1.80 5.50 -26.08
C LEU A 513 3.32 5.61 -26.35
N ARG A 514 3.95 4.53 -26.83
CA ARG A 514 5.41 4.46 -27.08
C ARG A 514 5.85 5.30 -28.27
N GLY A 515 7.09 5.79 -28.20
CA GLY A 515 7.73 6.51 -29.30
C GLY A 515 7.23 7.95 -29.49
N LEU A 516 6.46 8.49 -28.53
CA LEU A 516 5.96 9.87 -28.55
C LEU A 516 6.90 10.78 -27.76
N PRO A 517 7.65 11.71 -28.41
CA PRO A 517 8.63 12.54 -27.72
C PRO A 517 8.01 13.44 -26.63
N TYR A 518 6.79 13.92 -26.85
CA TYR A 518 6.06 14.81 -25.94
C TYR A 518 5.31 14.11 -24.80
N LEU A 519 5.24 12.79 -24.78
CA LEU A 519 4.62 12.02 -23.69
C LEU A 519 5.71 11.40 -22.82
N VAL A 520 5.87 11.90 -21.59
CA VAL A 520 6.99 11.52 -20.70
C VAL A 520 6.61 10.48 -19.66
N GLY A 521 5.38 9.97 -19.70
CA GLY A 521 4.95 8.95 -18.77
C GLY A 521 3.45 8.79 -18.70
N ALA A 522 3.03 7.78 -17.94
CA ALA A 522 1.63 7.49 -17.72
C ALA A 522 1.40 6.74 -16.40
N SER A 523 0.22 6.90 -15.81
CA SER A 523 -0.20 6.22 -14.59
C SER A 523 -1.49 5.43 -14.83
N LEU A 524 -1.43 4.11 -14.66
CA LEU A 524 -2.54 3.21 -15.00
C LEU A 524 -3.71 3.45 -14.04
N TRP A 525 -4.93 3.53 -14.57
CA TRP A 525 -6.15 3.40 -13.79
C TRP A 525 -6.67 1.96 -13.93
N THR A 526 -6.52 1.10 -12.92
CA THR A 526 -5.89 1.38 -11.60
C THR A 526 -5.09 0.19 -11.06
N PHE A 527 -4.38 0.38 -9.95
CA PHE A 527 -3.61 -0.67 -9.29
C PHE A 527 -4.52 -1.78 -8.73
N ASN A 528 -5.50 -1.42 -7.91
CA ASN A 528 -6.36 -2.36 -7.17
C ASN A 528 -7.81 -2.28 -7.63
N ASP A 529 -8.52 -3.40 -7.56
CA ASP A 529 -9.97 -3.39 -7.46
C ASP A 529 -10.36 -2.76 -6.11
N TYR A 530 -11.57 -2.20 -6.06
CA TYR A 530 -12.07 -1.51 -4.89
C TYR A 530 -13.58 -1.63 -4.78
N ARG A 531 -14.13 -1.52 -3.57
CA ARG A 531 -15.58 -1.52 -3.36
C ARG A 531 -16.20 -0.23 -3.91
N SER A 532 -17.38 -0.30 -4.51
CA SER A 532 -18.07 0.86 -5.10
C SER A 532 -19.58 0.62 -5.24
N ASN A 533 -20.37 1.63 -4.91
CA ASN A 533 -21.80 1.69 -5.23
C ASN A 533 -22.11 2.61 -6.42
N TYR A 534 -21.08 3.00 -7.19
CA TYR A 534 -21.25 3.80 -8.40
C TYR A 534 -22.06 3.03 -9.44
N PHE A 535 -22.98 3.71 -10.13
CA PHE A 535 -23.94 3.08 -11.07
C PHE A 535 -23.28 2.26 -12.18
N GLY A 536 -22.05 2.58 -12.56
CA GLY A 536 -21.28 1.84 -13.56
C GLY A 536 -20.52 0.64 -13.02
N THR A 537 -20.72 0.21 -11.77
CA THR A 537 -20.07 -0.98 -11.19
C THR A 537 -20.74 -2.23 -11.75
N LYS A 538 -19.97 -3.11 -12.40
CA LYS A 538 -20.52 -4.26 -13.12
C LYS A 538 -20.78 -5.48 -12.24
N GLU A 539 -19.93 -5.68 -11.23
CA GLU A 539 -19.94 -6.91 -10.43
C GLU A 539 -20.98 -6.84 -9.30
N PHE A 540 -21.70 -7.94 -9.09
CA PHE A 540 -22.67 -8.08 -7.98
C PHE A 540 -22.02 -8.09 -6.61
N SER A 541 -20.70 -8.34 -6.56
CA SER A 541 -19.89 -8.31 -5.34
C SER A 541 -19.69 -6.91 -4.76
N GLU A 542 -20.16 -5.88 -5.48
CA GLU A 542 -19.88 -4.46 -5.27
C GLU A 542 -18.41 -4.09 -5.51
N ASN A 543 -17.63 -4.99 -6.12
CA ASN A 543 -16.25 -4.71 -6.48
C ASN A 543 -16.20 -4.09 -7.88
N ARG A 544 -15.45 -3.00 -8.01
CA ARG A 544 -15.19 -2.35 -9.29
C ARG A 544 -13.89 -2.90 -9.87
N SER A 545 -14.02 -3.73 -10.90
CA SER A 545 -12.96 -4.61 -11.41
C SER A 545 -11.98 -3.94 -12.41
N TRP A 546 -11.32 -2.85 -11.99
CA TRP A 546 -10.33 -2.12 -12.82
C TRP A 546 -8.87 -2.43 -12.48
N GLY A 547 -8.63 -3.07 -11.34
CA GLY A 547 -7.30 -3.27 -10.78
C GLY A 547 -6.56 -4.42 -11.41
N VAL A 548 -5.24 -4.27 -11.48
CA VAL A 548 -4.31 -5.37 -11.80
C VAL A 548 -4.12 -6.33 -10.62
N VAL A 549 -4.43 -5.89 -9.40
CA VAL A 549 -4.67 -6.76 -8.24
C VAL A 549 -6.15 -6.71 -7.84
N ASP A 550 -6.65 -7.79 -7.25
CA ASP A 550 -8.01 -7.80 -6.72
C ASP A 550 -8.13 -7.00 -5.41
N VAL A 551 -9.34 -6.94 -4.84
CA VAL A 551 -9.63 -6.21 -3.60
C VAL A 551 -8.83 -6.71 -2.38
N TYR A 552 -8.25 -7.92 -2.48
CA TYR A 552 -7.45 -8.56 -1.43
C TYR A 552 -5.94 -8.50 -1.70
N ARG A 553 -5.52 -7.83 -2.78
CA ARG A 553 -4.13 -7.71 -3.29
C ARG A 553 -3.57 -9.01 -3.87
N ARG A 554 -4.42 -9.96 -4.24
CA ARG A 554 -3.99 -11.12 -5.05
C ARG A 554 -3.73 -10.63 -6.48
N LYS A 555 -2.58 -11.03 -7.05
CA LYS A 555 -2.14 -10.61 -8.38
C LYS A 555 -2.99 -11.30 -9.45
N LYS A 556 -3.71 -10.52 -10.27
CA LYS A 556 -4.42 -11.05 -11.46
C LYS A 556 -3.44 -11.29 -12.59
N ARG A 557 -3.86 -11.98 -13.64
CA ARG A 557 -3.08 -12.11 -14.88
C ARG A 557 -2.65 -10.75 -15.43
N ALA A 558 -3.52 -9.75 -15.34
CA ALA A 558 -3.23 -8.35 -15.65
C ALA A 558 -1.96 -7.78 -14.98
N PHE A 559 -1.66 -8.18 -13.74
CA PHE A 559 -0.46 -7.74 -13.01
C PHE A 559 0.81 -8.17 -13.75
N TYR A 560 0.86 -9.43 -14.20
CA TYR A 560 2.01 -9.97 -14.89
C TYR A 560 2.14 -9.39 -16.30
N SER A 561 1.01 -9.26 -17.01
CA SER A 561 0.95 -8.61 -18.33
C SER A 561 1.48 -7.18 -18.29
N ILE A 562 1.02 -6.35 -17.34
CA ILE A 562 1.46 -4.97 -17.24
C ILE A 562 2.90 -4.85 -16.73
N ARG A 563 3.32 -5.68 -15.78
CA ARG A 563 4.71 -5.68 -15.26
C ARG A 563 5.73 -5.86 -16.37
N LYS A 564 5.46 -6.76 -17.34
CA LYS A 564 6.33 -6.95 -18.50
C LYS A 564 6.47 -5.66 -19.32
N GLU A 565 5.36 -4.94 -19.52
CA GLU A 565 5.36 -3.71 -20.32
C GLU A 565 5.98 -2.53 -19.57
N LEU A 566 5.91 -2.50 -18.24
CA LEU A 566 6.50 -1.44 -17.39
C LEU A 566 7.92 -1.76 -16.91
N ALA A 567 8.50 -2.89 -17.28
CA ALA A 567 9.88 -3.20 -16.94
C ALA A 567 10.85 -2.14 -17.52
N PRO A 568 11.91 -1.76 -16.79
CA PRO A 568 12.92 -0.78 -17.25
C PRO A 568 13.78 -1.28 -18.41
N VAL A 569 13.62 -2.56 -18.77
CA VAL A 569 14.19 -3.21 -19.95
C VAL A 569 13.06 -3.68 -20.86
N GLN A 570 13.31 -3.80 -22.15
CA GLN A 570 12.31 -4.24 -23.12
C GLN A 570 11.99 -5.73 -22.95
N ASP A 571 13.00 -6.57 -22.71
CA ASP A 571 12.81 -7.99 -22.45
C ASP A 571 14.00 -8.59 -21.69
N LEU A 572 13.75 -9.73 -21.04
CA LEU A 572 14.74 -10.60 -20.47
C LEU A 572 14.49 -12.00 -21.02
N LEU A 573 15.47 -12.56 -21.74
CA LEU A 573 15.34 -13.86 -22.37
C LEU A 573 16.31 -14.83 -21.70
N ALA A 574 15.84 -16.03 -21.38
CA ALA A 574 16.67 -17.13 -20.91
C ALA A 574 16.62 -18.28 -21.92
N LYS A 575 17.79 -18.78 -22.34
CA LYS A 575 17.92 -19.92 -23.25
C LYS A 575 18.88 -20.94 -22.67
N SER A 576 18.40 -22.16 -22.42
CA SER A 576 19.27 -23.27 -22.00
C SER A 576 20.29 -23.55 -23.10
N THR A 577 21.56 -23.63 -22.71
CA THR A 577 22.69 -23.98 -23.58
C THR A 577 23.13 -25.42 -23.35
N THR A 578 23.05 -25.90 -22.11
CA THR A 578 23.22 -27.30 -21.72
C THR A 578 22.22 -27.67 -20.62
N ALA A 579 22.30 -28.89 -20.07
CA ALA A 579 21.46 -29.32 -18.94
C ALA A 579 21.66 -28.48 -17.66
N ASN A 580 22.83 -27.85 -17.52
CA ASN A 580 23.21 -27.08 -16.32
C ASN A 580 23.77 -25.69 -16.65
N SER A 581 23.39 -25.11 -17.79
CA SER A 581 23.78 -23.75 -18.17
C SER A 581 22.74 -23.06 -19.05
N ALA A 582 22.70 -21.74 -18.98
CA ALA A 582 21.84 -20.89 -19.81
C ALA A 582 22.53 -19.60 -20.25
N GLU A 583 22.12 -19.06 -21.41
CA GLU A 583 22.41 -17.69 -21.84
C GLU A 583 21.22 -16.81 -21.45
N ILE A 584 21.51 -15.72 -20.73
CA ILE A 584 20.57 -14.65 -20.40
C ILE A 584 20.84 -13.46 -21.31
N THR A 585 19.82 -13.00 -22.03
CA THR A 585 19.89 -11.80 -22.89
C THR A 585 18.96 -10.72 -22.36
N LEU A 586 19.53 -9.60 -21.93
CA LEU A 586 18.80 -8.39 -21.54
C LEU A 586 18.73 -7.44 -22.74
N ILE A 587 17.53 -6.96 -23.06
CA ILE A 587 17.27 -6.04 -24.16
C ILE A 587 16.93 -4.65 -23.58
N PRO A 588 17.82 -3.64 -23.72
CA PRO A 588 17.57 -2.29 -23.24
C PRO A 588 16.38 -1.61 -23.94
N ARG A 589 15.74 -0.64 -23.25
CA ARG A 589 14.69 0.21 -23.83
C ARG A 589 15.26 1.21 -24.84
N SER A 590 14.43 1.72 -25.75
CA SER A 590 14.79 2.88 -26.58
C SER A 590 14.56 4.22 -25.84
N PRO A 591 15.20 5.34 -26.21
CA PRO A 591 15.06 6.62 -25.50
C PRO A 591 13.62 7.20 -25.44
N PHE A 592 12.76 6.85 -26.40
CA PHE A 592 11.36 7.29 -26.43
C PHE A 592 10.37 6.18 -26.06
N ASP A 593 10.86 5.06 -25.52
CA ASP A 593 10.02 4.02 -24.95
C ASP A 593 9.40 4.46 -23.61
N LEU A 594 8.46 3.66 -23.09
CA LEU A 594 7.81 3.85 -21.80
C LEU A 594 7.86 2.53 -21.01
N PRO A 595 8.50 2.50 -19.82
CA PRO A 595 9.39 3.53 -19.28
C PRO A 595 10.75 3.59 -20.01
N ALA A 596 11.52 4.66 -19.75
CA ALA A 596 12.91 4.78 -20.19
C ALA A 596 13.70 5.71 -19.25
N TYR A 597 14.75 5.18 -18.64
CA TYR A 597 15.70 5.88 -17.77
C TYR A 597 16.97 5.03 -17.65
N THR A 598 18.03 5.57 -17.06
CA THR A 598 19.32 4.88 -16.90
C THR A 598 19.28 3.93 -15.72
N LEU A 599 19.68 2.67 -15.94
CA LEU A 599 19.74 1.65 -14.90
C LEU A 599 21.12 1.71 -14.23
N ARG A 600 21.16 2.09 -12.95
CA ARG A 600 22.39 2.12 -12.13
C ARG A 600 22.27 1.22 -10.91
N GLY A 601 23.27 0.38 -10.66
CA GLY A 601 23.31 -0.52 -9.51
C GLY A 601 22.34 -1.71 -9.59
N TYR A 602 21.81 -2.00 -10.78
CA TYR A 602 20.96 -3.17 -11.01
C TYR A 602 21.77 -4.46 -10.98
N ARG A 603 21.12 -5.57 -10.62
CA ARG A 603 21.75 -6.90 -10.53
C ARG A 603 20.98 -7.92 -11.34
N LEU A 604 21.72 -8.83 -11.99
CA LEU A 604 21.18 -10.10 -12.46
C LEU A 604 21.29 -11.10 -11.30
N VAL A 605 20.18 -11.69 -10.90
CA VAL A 605 20.13 -12.78 -9.91
C VAL A 605 19.55 -14.02 -10.58
N TRP A 606 20.13 -15.18 -10.36
CA TRP A 606 19.59 -16.44 -10.84
C TRP A 606 19.48 -17.47 -9.72
N ARG A 607 18.49 -18.35 -9.80
CA ARG A 607 18.29 -19.46 -8.86
C ARG A 607 17.74 -20.67 -9.58
N VAL A 608 18.24 -21.85 -9.21
CA VAL A 608 17.66 -23.14 -9.61
C VAL A 608 16.91 -23.73 -8.43
N LYS A 609 15.68 -24.19 -8.69
CA LYS A 609 14.75 -24.64 -7.67
C LYS A 609 14.42 -26.12 -7.82
N ASP A 610 14.13 -26.78 -6.71
CA ASP A 610 13.53 -28.11 -6.71
C ASP A 610 12.00 -28.07 -6.91
N GLN A 611 11.37 -29.24 -6.90
CA GLN A 611 9.91 -29.41 -7.04
C GLN A 611 9.07 -28.79 -5.90
N ASN A 612 9.69 -28.42 -4.77
CA ASN A 612 9.01 -27.75 -3.65
C ASN A 612 9.30 -26.24 -3.65
N GLY A 613 10.02 -25.72 -4.64
CA GLY A 613 10.46 -24.33 -4.72
C GLY A 613 11.68 -24.00 -3.85
N LYS A 614 12.32 -24.99 -3.22
CA LYS A 614 13.55 -24.78 -2.44
C LYS A 614 14.67 -24.41 -3.40
N VAL A 615 15.45 -23.39 -3.05
CA VAL A 615 16.61 -22.97 -3.83
C VAL A 615 17.72 -24.01 -3.62
N LEU A 616 18.10 -24.69 -4.71
CA LEU A 616 19.18 -25.68 -4.72
C LEU A 616 20.54 -24.99 -4.89
N GLU A 617 20.60 -24.04 -5.81
CA GLU A 617 21.79 -23.25 -6.12
C GLU A 617 21.34 -21.88 -6.63
N SER A 618 22.13 -20.85 -6.41
CA SER A 618 21.83 -19.50 -6.90
C SER A 618 23.10 -18.72 -7.13
N GLY A 619 23.00 -17.57 -7.79
CA GLY A 619 24.13 -16.68 -8.00
C GLY A 619 23.67 -15.31 -8.45
N TRP A 620 24.61 -14.38 -8.54
CA TRP A 620 24.32 -13.01 -8.93
C TRP A 620 25.50 -12.32 -9.62
N GLU A 621 25.20 -11.26 -10.37
CA GLU A 621 26.17 -10.38 -11.02
C GLU A 621 25.66 -8.93 -10.98
N ASN A 622 26.54 -7.97 -10.70
CA ASN A 622 26.23 -6.55 -10.91
C ASN A 622 26.18 -6.25 -12.41
N LEU A 623 25.10 -5.62 -12.86
CA LEU A 623 25.02 -5.15 -14.23
C LEU A 623 25.83 -3.87 -14.41
N PRO A 624 26.41 -3.63 -15.60
CA PRO A 624 26.95 -2.32 -15.94
C PRO A 624 25.83 -1.28 -15.95
N GLU A 625 26.19 0.00 -16.01
CA GLU A 625 25.21 1.05 -16.31
C GLU A 625 24.60 0.78 -17.70
N ILE A 626 23.26 0.76 -17.78
CA ILE A 626 22.52 0.54 -19.02
C ILE A 626 21.68 1.77 -19.29
N THR A 627 22.00 2.49 -20.37
CA THR A 627 21.22 3.65 -20.82
C THR A 627 20.23 3.23 -21.91
N PRO A 628 19.06 3.88 -22.02
CA PRO A 628 18.16 3.66 -23.15
C PRO A 628 18.89 3.85 -24.50
N GLY A 629 18.74 2.88 -25.40
CA GLY A 629 19.44 2.80 -26.69
C GLY A 629 20.75 2.00 -26.67
N SER A 630 21.17 1.47 -25.51
CA SER A 630 22.30 0.54 -25.42
C SER A 630 22.07 -0.75 -26.19
N THR A 631 23.15 -1.43 -26.60
CA THR A 631 23.08 -2.75 -27.25
C THR A 631 22.68 -3.85 -26.27
N ASN A 632 22.12 -4.95 -26.78
CA ASN A 632 21.75 -6.12 -25.97
C ASN A 632 22.93 -6.63 -25.13
N LEU A 633 22.63 -6.99 -23.87
CA LEU A 633 23.61 -7.51 -22.93
C LEU A 633 23.41 -9.02 -22.77
N LYS A 634 24.44 -9.81 -23.09
CA LYS A 634 24.43 -11.26 -22.92
C LYS A 634 25.23 -11.70 -21.71
N ARG A 635 24.74 -12.68 -20.96
CA ARG A 635 25.40 -13.30 -19.81
C ARG A 635 25.24 -14.81 -19.85
N SER A 636 26.32 -15.51 -19.53
CA SER A 636 26.30 -16.97 -19.38
C SER A 636 26.24 -17.32 -17.91
N ILE A 637 25.30 -18.18 -17.53
CA ILE A 637 25.18 -18.71 -16.18
C ILE A 637 25.28 -20.24 -16.23
N SER A 638 25.89 -20.83 -15.21
CA SER A 638 26.06 -22.27 -15.05
C SER A 638 25.93 -22.65 -13.59
N TRP A 639 25.45 -23.86 -13.34
CA TRP A 639 25.27 -24.42 -12.00
C TRP A 639 25.69 -25.90 -11.98
N GLU A 640 25.84 -26.49 -10.80
CA GLU A 640 26.29 -27.89 -10.65
C GLU A 640 25.11 -28.88 -10.57
N THR A 641 23.99 -28.45 -9.98
CA THR A 641 22.86 -29.34 -9.68
C THR A 641 22.05 -29.75 -10.92
N LEU A 642 22.01 -31.05 -11.24
CA LEU A 642 21.27 -31.60 -12.41
C LEU A 642 19.79 -31.91 -12.15
N GLU A 643 19.34 -31.94 -10.88
CA GLU A 643 17.96 -32.33 -10.53
C GLU A 643 16.94 -31.18 -10.56
N ALA A 644 17.34 -29.99 -11.03
CA ALA A 644 16.53 -28.78 -11.03
C ALA A 644 15.14 -28.99 -11.68
N GLN A 645 14.10 -28.47 -11.03
CA GLN A 645 12.75 -28.35 -11.59
C GLN A 645 12.66 -27.15 -12.52
N GLN A 646 13.30 -26.04 -12.14
CA GLN A 646 13.21 -24.76 -12.83
C GLN A 646 14.48 -23.93 -12.60
N LEU A 647 14.91 -23.20 -13.63
CA LEU A 647 15.82 -22.06 -13.55
C LEU A 647 15.00 -20.77 -13.61
N GLU A 648 15.33 -19.81 -12.77
CA GLU A 648 14.76 -18.47 -12.79
C GLU A 648 15.89 -17.43 -12.81
N ALA A 649 15.82 -16.48 -13.74
CA ALA A 649 16.73 -15.35 -13.86
C ALA A 649 15.93 -14.05 -13.69
N LEU A 650 16.41 -13.16 -12.83
CA LEU A 650 15.72 -11.96 -12.37
C LEU A 650 16.62 -10.75 -12.54
N ILE A 651 16.03 -9.61 -12.91
CA ILE A 651 16.67 -8.31 -12.74
C ILE A 651 16.14 -7.66 -11.47
N LEU A 652 17.06 -7.28 -10.58
CA LEU A 652 16.77 -6.57 -9.34
C LEU A 652 17.21 -5.11 -9.42
N THR A 653 16.39 -4.21 -8.87
CA THR A 653 16.79 -2.81 -8.60
C THR A 653 17.85 -2.74 -7.49
N PRO A 654 18.51 -1.58 -7.27
CA PRO A 654 19.39 -1.39 -6.11
C PRO A 654 18.71 -1.61 -4.75
N GLN A 655 17.39 -1.47 -4.67
CA GLN A 655 16.60 -1.75 -3.46
C GLN A 655 16.06 -3.19 -3.41
N ASN A 656 16.54 -4.07 -4.30
CA ASN A 656 16.18 -5.49 -4.40
C ASN A 656 14.71 -5.73 -4.81
N ASP A 657 14.15 -4.88 -5.67
CA ASP A 657 12.87 -5.11 -6.31
C ASP A 657 13.03 -5.92 -7.59
N GLN A 658 12.29 -7.01 -7.72
CA GLN A 658 12.17 -7.75 -8.97
C GLN A 658 11.36 -6.92 -9.97
N VAL A 659 11.96 -6.58 -11.11
CA VAL A 659 11.30 -5.79 -12.16
C VAL A 659 10.97 -6.59 -13.42
N ILE A 660 11.71 -7.67 -13.68
CA ILE A 660 11.43 -8.61 -14.78
C ILE A 660 12.06 -9.96 -14.46
N GLU A 661 11.49 -11.02 -15.02
CA GLU A 661 11.97 -12.40 -14.88
C GLU A 661 11.97 -13.14 -16.21
N ALA A 662 12.82 -14.16 -16.29
CA ALA A 662 12.82 -15.18 -17.31
C ALA A 662 13.03 -16.54 -16.64
N SER A 663 12.22 -17.53 -17.00
CA SER A 663 12.30 -18.87 -16.42
C SER A 663 12.48 -19.94 -17.50
N ILE A 664 13.06 -21.07 -17.09
CA ILE A 664 13.14 -22.30 -17.87
C ILE A 664 12.70 -23.43 -16.95
N ASP A 665 11.57 -24.06 -17.23
CA ASP A 665 11.21 -25.30 -16.56
C ASP A 665 12.01 -26.45 -17.16
N PHE A 666 12.35 -27.47 -16.37
CA PHE A 666 13.04 -28.67 -16.84
C PHE A 666 12.16 -29.93 -16.79
N LYS A 667 11.09 -29.90 -15.97
CA LYS A 667 10.15 -31.01 -15.76
C LYS A 667 8.70 -30.50 -15.75
N SER A 668 7.72 -31.37 -16.01
CA SER A 668 6.29 -31.07 -15.86
C SER A 668 5.90 -30.81 -14.38
N PRO A 669 4.73 -30.20 -14.10
CA PRO A 669 4.27 -29.93 -12.74
C PRO A 669 3.89 -31.20 -11.95
N LYS A 670 3.67 -31.05 -10.64
CA LYS A 670 3.11 -32.08 -9.75
C LYS A 670 1.59 -32.20 -9.91
N GLU A 671 1.05 -33.41 -9.80
CA GLU A 671 -0.39 -33.68 -9.81
C GLU A 671 -1.14 -32.90 -8.72
N ILE A 672 -2.37 -32.47 -9.04
CA ILE A 672 -3.25 -31.71 -8.17
C ILE A 672 -4.50 -32.54 -7.78
N SER A 673 -4.89 -32.44 -6.51
CA SER A 673 -6.12 -33.09 -6.01
C SER A 673 -7.23 -32.05 -5.80
N PRO A 674 -8.44 -32.26 -6.37
CA PRO A 674 -9.60 -31.43 -6.08
C PRO A 674 -10.03 -31.55 -4.61
N LEU A 675 -10.30 -30.41 -3.98
CA LEU A 675 -10.88 -30.33 -2.63
C LEU A 675 -12.37 -30.68 -2.61
N GLY A 676 -13.06 -30.49 -3.75
CA GLY A 676 -14.45 -30.86 -3.94
C GLY A 676 -14.94 -30.54 -5.34
N VAL A 677 -15.95 -31.28 -5.82
CA VAL A 677 -16.55 -31.07 -7.14
C VAL A 677 -18.07 -31.07 -7.02
N PHE A 678 -18.72 -30.04 -7.55
CA PHE A 678 -20.15 -29.80 -7.38
C PHE A 678 -20.79 -29.53 -8.73
N GLY A 679 -21.86 -30.24 -9.06
CA GLY A 679 -22.69 -30.01 -10.25
C GLY A 679 -24.04 -29.45 -9.86
N GLY A 680 -24.47 -28.37 -10.51
CA GLY A 680 -25.80 -27.79 -10.29
C GLY A 680 -26.18 -26.77 -11.34
N ARG A 681 -27.23 -26.01 -11.06
CA ARG A 681 -27.70 -24.90 -11.91
C ARG A 681 -26.77 -23.68 -11.83
N MET A 682 -26.68 -22.94 -12.92
CA MET A 682 -26.10 -21.59 -12.95
C MET A 682 -27.00 -20.58 -12.26
N LEU A 683 -28.27 -20.54 -12.66
CA LEU A 683 -29.30 -19.66 -12.09
C LEU A 683 -30.44 -20.49 -11.52
N GLN A 684 -31.00 -20.06 -10.40
CA GLN A 684 -32.01 -20.79 -9.63
C GLN A 684 -33.25 -21.13 -10.47
N ASN A 685 -33.72 -20.19 -11.30
CA ASN A 685 -34.94 -20.37 -12.10
C ASN A 685 -34.65 -20.81 -13.54
N ASP A 686 -33.40 -21.11 -13.89
CA ASP A 686 -33.00 -21.50 -15.23
C ASP A 686 -32.67 -23.00 -15.32
N ILE A 687 -33.62 -23.76 -15.85
CA ILE A 687 -33.48 -25.21 -16.10
C ILE A 687 -33.45 -25.54 -17.59
N ARG A 688 -33.18 -24.54 -18.44
CA ARG A 688 -33.06 -24.76 -19.89
C ARG A 688 -31.82 -25.62 -20.19
N PRO A 689 -31.77 -26.26 -21.36
CA PRO A 689 -30.54 -26.86 -21.87
C PRO A 689 -29.39 -25.86 -21.81
N LYS A 690 -28.18 -26.32 -21.46
CA LYS A 690 -26.99 -25.48 -21.25
C LYS A 690 -27.05 -24.49 -20.08
N SER A 691 -27.96 -24.67 -19.12
CA SER A 691 -28.01 -23.84 -17.90
C SER A 691 -27.34 -24.51 -16.69
N ALA A 692 -26.66 -25.64 -16.90
CA ALA A 692 -25.93 -26.35 -15.86
C ALA A 692 -24.46 -25.89 -15.76
N GLN A 693 -23.87 -26.07 -14.58
CA GLN A 693 -22.46 -25.81 -14.31
C GLN A 693 -21.85 -26.88 -13.39
N ILE A 694 -20.53 -27.02 -13.50
CA ILE A 694 -19.69 -27.76 -12.56
C ILE A 694 -18.66 -26.81 -11.96
N ARG A 695 -18.55 -26.78 -10.64
CA ARG A 695 -17.50 -26.07 -9.89
C ARG A 695 -16.54 -27.06 -9.25
N ILE A 696 -15.25 -26.89 -9.53
CA ILE A 696 -14.15 -27.71 -9.00
C ILE A 696 -13.32 -26.84 -8.06
N PHE A 697 -13.17 -27.22 -6.79
CA PHE A 697 -12.25 -26.56 -5.87
C PHE A 697 -10.90 -27.27 -5.90
N LEU A 698 -9.82 -26.51 -5.89
CA LEU A 698 -8.45 -26.97 -6.09
C LEU A 698 -7.58 -26.69 -4.86
N SER A 699 -6.59 -27.57 -4.64
CA SER A 699 -5.50 -27.31 -3.70
C SER A 699 -4.43 -26.42 -4.33
N GLU A 700 -3.55 -25.80 -3.53
CA GLU A 700 -2.45 -25.00 -4.06
C GLU A 700 -1.41 -25.89 -4.79
N ASN A 701 -0.90 -25.43 -5.94
CA ASN A 701 0.19 -26.08 -6.68
C ASN A 701 1.30 -25.08 -7.04
N ARG A 702 2.48 -25.27 -6.45
CA ARG A 702 3.63 -24.36 -6.61
C ARG A 702 4.52 -24.64 -7.80
N THR A 703 4.21 -25.68 -8.58
CA THR A 703 5.03 -26.13 -9.72
C THR A 703 4.38 -25.88 -11.08
N SER A 704 3.18 -25.31 -11.08
CA SER A 704 2.40 -24.98 -12.26
C SER A 704 2.25 -23.48 -12.43
N ASP A 705 2.25 -23.03 -13.68
CA ASP A 705 1.91 -21.66 -14.04
C ASP A 705 0.40 -21.43 -13.93
N PHE A 706 -0.39 -22.44 -14.30
CA PHE A 706 -1.86 -22.41 -14.26
C PHE A 706 -2.45 -23.83 -14.25
N HIS A 707 -3.76 -23.91 -14.07
CA HIS A 707 -4.56 -25.13 -14.13
C HIS A 707 -5.45 -25.15 -15.37
N ILE A 708 -5.79 -26.35 -15.85
CA ILE A 708 -6.83 -26.56 -16.87
C ILE A 708 -7.77 -27.66 -16.42
N ALA A 709 -9.01 -27.62 -16.92
CA ALA A 709 -9.93 -28.74 -16.84
C ALA A 709 -10.30 -29.21 -18.25
N ARG A 710 -10.40 -30.52 -18.46
CA ARG A 710 -10.98 -31.11 -19.67
C ARG A 710 -12.26 -31.84 -19.32
N ILE A 711 -13.28 -31.66 -20.15
CA ILE A 711 -14.58 -32.29 -19.96
C ILE A 711 -15.00 -32.96 -21.26
N LYS A 712 -15.44 -34.22 -21.18
CA LYS A 712 -16.00 -34.92 -22.32
C LYS A 712 -17.49 -34.59 -22.47
N ILE A 713 -17.88 -34.03 -23.61
CA ILE A 713 -19.26 -33.69 -23.97
C ILE A 713 -19.60 -34.43 -25.27
N GLY A 714 -20.37 -35.51 -25.17
CA GLY A 714 -20.58 -36.42 -26.29
C GLY A 714 -19.27 -37.10 -26.70
N GLU A 715 -18.86 -36.90 -27.95
CA GLU A 715 -17.57 -37.38 -28.47
C GLU A 715 -16.44 -36.34 -28.37
N GLU A 716 -16.76 -35.08 -28.05
CA GLU A 716 -15.79 -33.99 -28.00
C GLU A 716 -15.19 -33.82 -26.60
N VAL A 717 -13.93 -33.38 -26.53
CA VAL A 717 -13.26 -32.99 -25.28
C VAL A 717 -13.07 -31.48 -25.29
N LYS A 718 -13.80 -30.78 -24.41
CA LYS A 718 -13.69 -29.33 -24.23
C LYS A 718 -12.65 -29.03 -23.16
N GLN A 719 -11.71 -28.13 -23.45
CA GLN A 719 -10.72 -27.64 -22.48
C GLN A 719 -11.16 -26.28 -21.92
N ILE A 720 -11.02 -26.11 -20.60
CA ILE A 720 -11.29 -24.89 -19.85
C ILE A 720 -9.98 -24.41 -19.21
N GLY A 721 -9.67 -23.13 -19.37
CA GLY A 721 -8.45 -22.50 -18.86
C GLY A 721 -7.66 -21.77 -19.96
N PRO A 722 -6.50 -21.19 -19.63
CA PRO A 722 -5.76 -21.30 -18.36
C PRO A 722 -6.52 -20.73 -17.15
N ASN A 723 -6.36 -21.35 -15.98
CA ASN A 723 -6.99 -20.95 -14.72
C ASN A 723 -5.98 -20.75 -13.58
N TYR A 724 -6.01 -19.57 -12.96
CA TYR A 724 -5.12 -19.12 -11.89
C TYR A 724 -5.81 -19.07 -10.52
N GLU A 725 -7.13 -19.32 -10.47
CA GLU A 725 -7.89 -19.42 -9.22
C GLU A 725 -7.71 -20.79 -8.57
N ASN A 726 -8.05 -20.86 -7.27
CA ASN A 726 -8.17 -22.12 -6.52
C ASN A 726 -9.51 -22.84 -6.78
N TYR A 727 -10.23 -22.45 -7.84
CA TYR A 727 -11.41 -23.15 -8.34
C TYR A 727 -11.50 -23.02 -9.87
N ILE A 728 -12.24 -23.92 -10.51
CA ILE A 728 -12.58 -23.87 -11.94
C ILE A 728 -14.09 -24.01 -12.07
N ASP A 729 -14.70 -23.10 -12.84
CA ASP A 729 -16.10 -23.19 -13.26
C ASP A 729 -16.19 -23.66 -14.71
N ILE A 730 -17.01 -24.67 -14.94
CA ILE A 730 -17.35 -25.21 -16.25
C ILE A 730 -18.84 -24.98 -16.47
N ASN A 731 -19.17 -24.04 -17.34
CA ASN A 731 -20.54 -23.60 -17.59
C ASN A 731 -21.08 -24.19 -18.90
N GLU A 732 -22.35 -23.91 -19.18
CA GLU A 732 -23.06 -24.27 -20.42
C GLU A 732 -23.24 -25.78 -20.62
N LEU A 733 -23.50 -26.51 -19.53
CA LEU A 733 -23.67 -27.96 -19.53
C LEU A 733 -25.16 -28.37 -19.58
N GLU A 734 -25.41 -29.61 -19.97
CA GLU A 734 -26.71 -30.27 -19.85
C GLU A 734 -26.90 -30.91 -18.47
N PHE A 735 -28.13 -30.86 -17.94
CA PHE A 735 -28.52 -31.53 -16.70
C PHE A 735 -28.64 -33.05 -16.85
N SER A 736 -28.59 -33.76 -15.73
CA SER A 736 -28.77 -35.23 -15.65
C SER A 736 -27.84 -36.02 -16.58
N THR A 737 -26.72 -35.41 -16.96
CA THR A 737 -25.68 -35.99 -17.81
C THR A 737 -24.44 -36.23 -16.94
N PRO A 738 -23.88 -37.45 -16.90
CA PRO A 738 -22.61 -37.71 -16.24
C PRO A 738 -21.47 -37.19 -17.12
N TYR A 739 -20.63 -36.31 -16.57
CA TYR A 739 -19.45 -35.78 -17.25
C TYR A 739 -18.18 -36.41 -16.71
N GLU A 740 -17.31 -36.87 -17.60
CA GLU A 740 -15.93 -37.22 -17.27
C GLU A 740 -15.06 -35.97 -17.30
N LEU A 741 -14.41 -35.69 -16.18
CA LEU A 741 -13.57 -34.54 -15.94
C LEU A 741 -12.13 -34.95 -15.72
N GLU A 742 -11.21 -34.21 -16.32
CA GLU A 742 -9.78 -34.25 -16.05
C GLU A 742 -9.36 -32.89 -15.52
N VAL A 743 -8.59 -32.86 -14.43
CA VAL A 743 -8.00 -31.63 -13.89
C VAL A 743 -6.49 -31.76 -13.96
N LEU A 744 -5.83 -30.79 -14.59
CA LEU A 744 -4.39 -30.82 -14.81
C LEU A 744 -3.74 -29.51 -14.37
N ALA A 745 -2.49 -29.60 -13.93
CA ALA A 745 -1.61 -28.45 -13.75
C ALA A 745 -0.65 -28.34 -14.94
N VAL A 746 -0.27 -27.13 -15.35
CA VAL A 746 0.49 -26.88 -16.59
C VAL A 746 1.65 -25.92 -16.33
N ASN A 747 2.80 -26.19 -16.96
CA ASN A 747 3.92 -25.25 -17.08
C ASN A 747 4.53 -25.30 -18.50
N SER A 748 5.66 -24.61 -18.74
CA SER A 748 6.30 -24.57 -20.06
C SER A 748 6.84 -25.91 -20.57
N LYS A 749 6.95 -26.94 -19.73
CA LYS A 749 7.39 -28.30 -20.10
C LYS A 749 6.26 -29.27 -20.39
N GLY A 750 5.07 -29.03 -19.88
CA GLY A 750 3.90 -29.84 -20.17
C GLY A 750 2.91 -29.91 -19.02
N GLU A 751 2.11 -30.97 -19.04
CA GLU A 751 0.97 -31.17 -18.14
C GLU A 751 1.25 -32.28 -17.12
N THR A 752 0.49 -32.28 -16.02
CA THR A 752 0.50 -33.36 -15.01
C THR A 752 -0.14 -34.65 -15.52
N THR A 753 0.01 -35.75 -14.77
CA THR A 753 -0.84 -36.94 -14.92
C THR A 753 -2.31 -36.59 -14.63
N VAL A 754 -3.22 -37.18 -15.40
CA VAL A 754 -4.67 -36.92 -15.35
C VAL A 754 -5.33 -37.56 -14.13
N LEU A 755 -6.04 -36.75 -13.32
CA LEU A 755 -7.04 -37.26 -12.38
C LEU A 755 -8.43 -37.25 -13.04
N LYS A 756 -9.00 -38.44 -13.29
CA LYS A 756 -10.36 -38.59 -13.84
C LYS A 756 -11.41 -38.61 -12.74
N ARG A 757 -12.49 -37.86 -12.91
CA ARG A 757 -13.71 -37.97 -12.08
C ARG A 757 -14.97 -37.92 -12.93
N THR A 758 -15.99 -38.67 -12.54
CA THR A 758 -17.33 -38.56 -13.11
C THR A 758 -18.19 -37.69 -12.19
N VAL A 759 -18.86 -36.70 -12.76
CA VAL A 759 -19.74 -35.78 -12.02
C VAL A 759 -21.07 -35.67 -12.73
N GLU A 760 -22.15 -35.91 -11.99
CA GLU A 760 -23.51 -35.71 -12.48
C GLU A 760 -23.98 -34.30 -12.09
N VAL A 761 -24.63 -33.61 -13.03
CA VAL A 761 -25.20 -32.29 -12.76
C VAL A 761 -26.69 -32.38 -12.48
N ASP A 762 -27.07 -32.18 -11.22
CA ASP A 762 -28.45 -32.26 -10.76
C ASP A 762 -29.19 -30.92 -10.96
N PRO A 763 -30.31 -30.90 -11.72
CA PRO A 763 -31.12 -29.69 -11.89
C PRO A 763 -31.79 -29.21 -10.59
N LYS A 764 -31.81 -30.06 -9.56
CA LYS A 764 -32.25 -29.72 -8.21
C LYS A 764 -31.09 -29.41 -7.28
N LYS A 765 -29.92 -29.03 -7.80
CA LYS A 765 -28.81 -28.47 -7.01
C LYS A 765 -28.37 -27.11 -7.52
N VAL A 766 -27.71 -26.35 -6.65
CA VAL A 766 -26.95 -25.14 -6.97
C VAL A 766 -25.56 -25.28 -6.37
N VAL A 767 -24.54 -24.83 -7.08
CA VAL A 767 -23.15 -24.97 -6.61
C VAL A 767 -22.86 -23.99 -5.45
N PRO A 768 -22.01 -24.37 -4.48
CA PRO A 768 -21.59 -23.47 -3.40
C PRO A 768 -20.82 -22.26 -3.93
N PRO A 769 -20.73 -21.15 -3.17
CA PRO A 769 -19.89 -20.02 -3.54
C PRO A 769 -18.42 -20.38 -3.70
N ALA A 770 -17.78 -19.85 -4.73
CA ALA A 770 -16.33 -19.88 -4.85
C ALA A 770 -15.71 -19.00 -3.75
N ILE A 771 -14.73 -19.54 -3.03
CA ILE A 771 -14.01 -18.80 -1.99
C ILE A 771 -12.80 -18.14 -2.63
N ARG A 772 -12.79 -16.82 -2.64
CA ARG A 772 -11.71 -16.01 -3.21
C ARG A 772 -10.62 -15.73 -2.19
N HIS A 773 -11.00 -15.44 -0.96
CA HIS A 773 -10.04 -15.02 0.06
C HIS A 773 -10.47 -15.42 1.46
N ILE A 774 -9.50 -15.74 2.31
CA ILE A 774 -9.70 -15.95 3.74
C ILE A 774 -8.67 -15.12 4.47
N GLN A 775 -9.12 -14.23 5.35
CA GLN A 775 -8.25 -13.38 6.16
C GLN A 775 -8.54 -13.57 7.64
N ARG A 776 -7.50 -13.85 8.43
CA ARG A 776 -7.60 -13.97 9.89
C ARG A 776 -7.42 -12.60 10.56
N GLU A 777 -8.15 -12.34 11.65
CA GLU A 777 -8.08 -11.15 12.50
C GLU A 777 -8.26 -11.49 13.99
N LYS A 778 -8.01 -10.56 14.94
CA LYS A 778 -8.07 -10.82 16.40
C LYS A 778 -9.26 -11.63 16.87
N ASN A 779 -10.42 -11.18 16.42
CA ASN A 779 -11.72 -11.46 17.00
C ASN A 779 -12.55 -12.24 16.00
N GLY A 780 -11.93 -12.84 14.97
CA GLY A 780 -12.66 -13.43 13.87
C GLY A 780 -11.85 -13.67 12.61
N PHE A 781 -12.56 -13.87 11.51
CA PHE A 781 -11.96 -13.98 10.20
C PHE A 781 -12.92 -13.46 9.13
N TYR A 782 -12.37 -12.92 8.05
CA TYR A 782 -13.12 -12.58 6.85
C TYR A 782 -13.09 -13.72 5.85
N VAL A 783 -14.22 -13.93 5.17
CA VAL A 783 -14.33 -14.81 4.01
C VAL A 783 -14.81 -13.97 2.84
N GLY A 784 -13.98 -13.87 1.81
CA GLY A 784 -14.31 -13.30 0.51
C GLY A 784 -14.79 -14.37 -0.45
N TYR A 785 -15.87 -14.11 -1.18
CA TYR A 785 -16.52 -15.10 -2.03
C TYR A 785 -17.12 -14.49 -3.30
N ALA A 786 -17.27 -15.31 -4.34
CA ALA A 786 -17.95 -14.92 -5.57
C ALA A 786 -19.47 -14.85 -5.38
N THR A 787 -20.10 -13.88 -6.04
CA THR A 787 -21.53 -13.59 -6.00
C THR A 787 -22.17 -13.63 -7.38
N GLU A 788 -23.42 -14.04 -7.46
CA GLU A 788 -24.24 -14.09 -8.67
C GLU A 788 -25.52 -13.25 -8.53
N VAL A 789 -26.18 -12.98 -9.66
CA VAL A 789 -27.32 -12.07 -9.78
C VAL A 789 -28.54 -12.45 -8.92
N ASP A 790 -28.75 -13.73 -8.68
CA ASP A 790 -29.90 -14.29 -7.95
C ASP A 790 -29.52 -14.85 -6.57
N ASP A 791 -28.34 -14.49 -6.06
CA ASP A 791 -27.97 -14.74 -4.68
C ASP A 791 -28.77 -13.79 -3.76
N PHE A 792 -29.56 -14.36 -2.85
CA PHE A 792 -30.37 -13.62 -1.88
C PHE A 792 -29.65 -13.43 -0.55
N GLN A 793 -29.02 -14.48 -0.03
CA GLN A 793 -28.26 -14.48 1.23
C GLN A 793 -27.07 -15.44 1.17
N PHE A 794 -26.11 -15.26 2.06
CA PHE A 794 -25.00 -16.18 2.28
C PHE A 794 -25.03 -16.67 3.72
N ARG A 795 -24.68 -17.95 3.91
CA ARG A 795 -24.60 -18.60 5.21
C ARG A 795 -23.21 -19.15 5.42
N VAL A 796 -22.60 -18.85 6.56
CA VAL A 796 -21.34 -19.45 6.98
C VAL A 796 -21.60 -20.27 8.23
N ARG A 797 -21.32 -21.58 8.17
CA ARG A 797 -21.32 -22.44 9.34
C ARG A 797 -19.90 -22.70 9.81
N TYR A 798 -19.66 -22.65 11.11
CA TYR A 798 -18.33 -22.85 11.68
C TYR A 798 -18.37 -23.56 13.03
N SER A 799 -17.31 -24.30 13.35
CA SER A 799 -17.16 -25.05 14.61
C SER A 799 -15.68 -25.26 14.97
N LYS A 800 -15.42 -25.66 16.22
CA LYS A 800 -14.10 -26.18 16.64
C LYS A 800 -13.84 -27.58 16.06
N GLU A 801 -14.89 -28.33 15.76
CA GLU A 801 -14.82 -29.69 15.20
C GLU A 801 -14.88 -29.68 13.68
N ARG A 802 -14.13 -30.58 13.02
CA ARG A 802 -14.14 -30.72 11.56
C ARG A 802 -15.49 -31.21 11.03
N ASN A 803 -16.24 -31.96 11.84
CA ASN A 803 -17.57 -32.44 11.46
C ASN A 803 -18.62 -31.34 11.68
N LEU A 804 -18.84 -30.52 10.65
CA LEU A 804 -19.79 -29.41 10.66
C LEU A 804 -21.24 -29.91 10.49
N GLY A 805 -21.85 -30.35 11.59
CA GLY A 805 -23.26 -30.76 11.70
C GLY A 805 -24.15 -29.72 12.42
N ASP A 806 -25.26 -30.17 13.00
CA ASP A 806 -26.30 -29.31 13.63
C ASP A 806 -25.80 -28.45 14.81
N LYS A 807 -24.67 -28.83 15.43
CA LYS A 807 -24.04 -28.08 16.53
C LYS A 807 -23.18 -26.90 16.04
N SER A 808 -23.02 -26.72 14.73
CA SER A 808 -22.23 -25.62 14.18
C SER A 808 -22.94 -24.28 14.42
N LYS A 809 -22.17 -23.22 14.72
CA LYS A 809 -22.71 -21.86 14.70
C LYS A 809 -22.95 -21.46 13.25
N VAL A 810 -24.03 -20.74 12.97
CA VAL A 810 -24.36 -20.24 11.63
C VAL A 810 -24.55 -18.74 11.67
N ILE A 811 -23.88 -18.02 10.77
CA ILE A 811 -24.10 -16.60 10.53
C ILE A 811 -24.65 -16.44 9.12
N THR A 812 -25.64 -15.57 8.98
CA THR A 812 -26.26 -15.23 7.71
C THR A 812 -25.97 -13.77 7.38
N THR A 813 -25.72 -13.46 6.12
CA THR A 813 -25.51 -12.09 5.65
C THR A 813 -26.16 -11.87 4.29
N THR A 814 -26.55 -10.63 4.02
CA THR A 814 -26.89 -10.14 2.67
C THR A 814 -25.73 -9.37 2.05
N ASN A 815 -24.60 -9.21 2.76
CA ASN A 815 -23.44 -8.49 2.24
C ASN A 815 -22.80 -9.28 1.08
N PRO A 816 -22.77 -8.74 -0.15
CA PRO A 816 -22.17 -9.44 -1.26
C PRO A 816 -20.64 -9.37 -1.17
N GLY A 817 -19.96 -10.46 -1.56
CA GLY A 817 -18.52 -10.49 -1.74
C GLY A 817 -17.66 -10.62 -0.48
N LEU A 818 -18.18 -10.31 0.72
CA LEU A 818 -17.42 -10.42 1.97
C LEU A 818 -18.33 -10.62 3.18
N ILE A 819 -17.89 -11.47 4.11
CA ILE A 819 -18.48 -11.57 5.46
C ILE A 819 -17.39 -11.63 6.53
N PHE A 820 -17.62 -10.97 7.66
CA PHE A 820 -16.83 -11.16 8.87
C PHE A 820 -17.49 -12.18 9.80
N ILE A 821 -16.72 -13.15 10.31
CA ILE A 821 -17.17 -14.14 11.28
C ILE A 821 -16.51 -13.85 12.62
N PRO A 822 -17.24 -13.32 13.62
CA PRO A 822 -16.71 -13.12 14.96
C PRO A 822 -16.43 -14.45 15.67
N LEU A 823 -15.35 -14.49 16.44
CA LEU A 823 -14.96 -15.61 17.29
C LEU A 823 -14.88 -15.16 18.75
N GLU A 824 -15.48 -15.96 19.65
CA GLU A 824 -15.46 -15.72 21.11
C GLU A 824 -14.07 -15.95 21.73
N GLU A 825 -13.24 -16.81 21.11
CA GLU A 825 -11.89 -17.14 21.54
C GLU A 825 -10.92 -16.95 20.37
N SER A 826 -9.95 -16.05 20.53
CA SER A 826 -8.98 -15.68 19.49
C SER A 826 -8.03 -16.79 19.06
N ASN A 827 -7.85 -17.84 19.87
CA ASN A 827 -6.75 -18.81 19.72
C ASN A 827 -7.20 -20.24 19.41
N ALA A 828 -8.45 -20.49 19.00
CA ALA A 828 -8.92 -21.85 18.80
C ALA A 828 -9.16 -22.17 17.32
N LEU A 829 -8.59 -23.29 16.85
CA LEU A 829 -8.79 -23.87 15.51
C LEU A 829 -10.28 -23.86 15.13
N ARG A 830 -10.60 -23.46 13.90
CA ARG A 830 -11.96 -23.50 13.39
C ARG A 830 -12.00 -24.14 12.02
N TYR A 831 -13.10 -24.84 11.79
CA TYR A 831 -13.49 -25.32 10.48
C TYR A 831 -14.71 -24.53 10.04
N PHE A 832 -14.79 -24.20 8.76
CA PHE A 832 -15.98 -23.53 8.23
C PHE A 832 -16.35 -24.04 6.84
N GLN A 833 -17.62 -23.80 6.50
CA GLN A 833 -18.16 -23.94 5.15
C GLN A 833 -19.06 -22.75 4.85
N ILE A 834 -19.16 -22.39 3.58
CA ILE A 834 -20.08 -21.37 3.08
C ILE A 834 -21.11 -21.98 2.13
N GLN A 835 -22.33 -21.46 2.20
CA GLN A 835 -23.46 -21.80 1.34
C GLN A 835 -24.12 -20.51 0.88
N ARG A 836 -24.62 -20.49 -0.36
CA ARG A 836 -25.50 -19.42 -0.83
C ARG A 836 -26.95 -19.86 -0.74
N VAL A 837 -27.80 -18.89 -0.49
CA VAL A 837 -29.26 -18.99 -0.54
C VAL A 837 -29.69 -18.14 -1.72
N LYS A 838 -30.26 -18.79 -2.73
CA LYS A 838 -30.90 -18.18 -3.88
C LYS A 838 -32.32 -17.74 -3.53
N ASP A 839 -32.96 -16.99 -4.44
CA ASP A 839 -34.39 -16.65 -4.35
C ASP A 839 -35.29 -17.85 -4.01
N ASN A 840 -36.41 -17.58 -3.33
CA ASN A 840 -37.33 -18.59 -2.78
C ASN A 840 -36.69 -19.53 -1.74
N TYR A 841 -35.66 -19.06 -1.01
CA TYR A 841 -34.92 -19.82 -0.02
C TYR A 841 -34.24 -21.07 -0.58
N TYR A 842 -33.73 -20.92 -1.81
CA TYR A 842 -32.96 -21.87 -2.57
C TYR A 842 -31.58 -22.21 -1.95
N HIS A 843 -31.34 -23.32 -1.24
CA HIS A 843 -29.99 -23.59 -0.70
C HIS A 843 -29.06 -24.29 -1.70
N SER A 844 -27.83 -23.77 -1.90
CA SER A 844 -26.75 -24.52 -2.56
C SER A 844 -26.26 -25.68 -1.68
N ASP A 845 -25.39 -26.54 -2.22
CA ASP A 845 -24.56 -27.37 -1.35
C ASP A 845 -23.65 -26.48 -0.46
N TRP A 846 -23.14 -27.05 0.64
CA TRP A 846 -22.06 -26.41 1.40
C TRP A 846 -20.74 -26.57 0.64
N SER A 847 -19.88 -25.54 0.67
CA SER A 847 -18.52 -25.61 0.13
C SER A 847 -17.72 -26.78 0.73
N PRO A 848 -16.53 -27.13 0.19
CA PRO A 848 -15.58 -27.94 0.94
C PRO A 848 -15.31 -27.38 2.34
N ILE A 849 -14.90 -28.23 3.26
CA ILE A 849 -14.50 -27.81 4.61
C ILE A 849 -13.14 -27.13 4.51
N TYR A 850 -13.08 -25.89 4.99
CA TYR A 850 -11.83 -25.14 5.12
C TYR A 850 -11.37 -25.17 6.57
N GLU A 851 -10.06 -25.34 6.75
CA GLU A 851 -9.41 -25.32 8.06
C GLU A 851 -8.74 -23.96 8.27
N ILE A 852 -9.06 -23.33 9.40
CA ILE A 852 -8.46 -22.07 9.84
C ILE A 852 -7.72 -22.36 11.14
N PHE A 853 -6.41 -22.56 11.04
CA PHE A 853 -5.53 -22.55 12.20
C PHE A 853 -5.65 -21.22 12.94
N SER A 854 -5.77 -21.27 14.26
CA SER A 854 -5.57 -20.09 15.08
C SER A 854 -4.10 -19.67 14.98
N ASP A 855 -3.85 -18.40 14.71
CA ASP A 855 -2.54 -17.82 14.96
C ASP A 855 -2.66 -16.37 15.43
N HIS A 856 -1.71 -16.00 16.28
CA HIS A 856 -1.74 -14.86 17.17
C HIS A 856 -1.55 -13.54 16.44
N GLU A 857 -2.54 -12.67 16.58
CA GLU A 857 -2.61 -11.33 15.99
C GLU A 857 -1.40 -10.39 16.26
N SER A 858 -0.45 -10.79 17.11
CA SER A 858 0.71 -9.97 17.46
C SER A 858 2.02 -10.35 16.77
N ASN A 859 2.09 -11.48 16.05
CA ASN A 859 3.30 -11.92 15.35
C ASN A 859 2.96 -12.27 13.89
N PRO A 860 3.56 -11.61 12.88
CA PRO A 860 3.66 -12.17 11.54
C PRO A 860 4.23 -13.59 11.63
N GLU A 861 3.85 -14.46 10.70
CA GLU A 861 4.38 -15.84 10.64
C GLU A 861 5.92 -15.83 10.67
N ASP A 862 6.52 -16.89 11.23
CA ASP A 862 7.97 -17.01 11.22
C ASP A 862 8.49 -16.97 9.78
N PRO A 863 9.46 -16.10 9.44
CA PRO A 863 9.99 -16.05 8.09
C PRO A 863 10.54 -17.40 7.63
N ILE A 864 10.11 -17.85 6.46
CA ILE A 864 10.58 -19.10 5.85
C ILE A 864 11.79 -18.78 4.98
N LEU A 865 12.98 -19.21 5.41
CA LEU A 865 14.21 -19.10 4.61
C LEU A 865 14.22 -20.19 3.52
N ASN A 866 14.41 -19.78 2.27
CA ASN A 866 14.42 -20.66 1.10
C ASN A 866 15.84 -21.09 0.69
N GLY A 867 16.88 -20.33 1.07
CA GLY A 867 18.28 -20.64 0.78
C GLY A 867 19.23 -19.48 1.05
N VAL A 868 20.53 -19.77 1.17
CA VAL A 868 21.60 -18.77 1.28
C VAL A 868 22.75 -19.17 0.36
N THR A 869 23.24 -18.24 -0.44
CA THR A 869 24.43 -18.42 -1.28
C THR A 869 25.47 -17.37 -0.93
N ILE A 870 26.73 -17.77 -0.74
CA ILE A 870 27.84 -16.85 -0.50
C ILE A 870 28.77 -16.84 -1.71
N GLN A 871 28.95 -15.68 -2.32
CA GLN A 871 29.83 -15.47 -3.46
C GLN A 871 30.61 -14.17 -3.26
N ASN A 872 31.94 -14.19 -3.43
CA ASN A 872 32.81 -13.01 -3.36
C ASN A 872 32.63 -12.15 -2.09
N GLY A 873 32.42 -12.78 -0.93
CA GLY A 873 32.24 -12.10 0.35
C GLY A 873 30.86 -11.45 0.51
N ILE A 874 29.89 -11.84 -0.30
CA ILE A 874 28.51 -11.36 -0.24
C ILE A 874 27.57 -12.55 -0.11
N ALA A 875 26.71 -12.55 0.91
CA ALA A 875 25.62 -13.52 1.04
C ALA A 875 24.36 -12.99 0.36
N LEU A 876 23.77 -13.80 -0.51
CA LEU A 876 22.43 -13.66 -1.05
C LEU A 876 21.50 -14.61 -0.28
N ILE A 877 20.52 -14.03 0.41
CA ILE A 877 19.55 -14.76 1.22
C ILE A 877 18.20 -14.72 0.52
N HIS A 878 17.60 -15.89 0.33
CA HIS A 878 16.28 -16.08 -0.26
C HIS A 878 15.29 -16.43 0.84
N PHE A 879 14.13 -15.78 0.87
CA PHE A 879 13.10 -16.06 1.86
C PHE A 879 11.70 -15.73 1.34
N GLN A 880 10.69 -16.25 2.04
CA GLN A 880 9.29 -15.97 1.71
C GLN A 880 8.83 -14.70 2.42
N PRO A 881 8.17 -13.77 1.72
CA PRO A 881 7.56 -12.61 2.34
C PRO A 881 6.51 -13.04 3.37
N VAL A 882 6.48 -12.37 4.50
CA VAL A 882 5.51 -12.62 5.57
C VAL A 882 4.37 -11.62 5.48
N LYS A 883 3.13 -12.14 5.52
CA LYS A 883 1.92 -11.33 5.44
C LYS A 883 1.82 -10.34 6.62
N LYS A 884 1.39 -9.11 6.34
CA LYS A 884 1.32 -7.99 7.30
C LYS A 884 2.66 -7.55 7.93
N ALA A 885 3.81 -8.05 7.46
CA ALA A 885 5.11 -7.59 7.95
C ALA A 885 5.36 -6.11 7.59
N LEU A 886 6.03 -5.38 8.47
CA LEU A 886 6.49 -4.01 8.21
C LEU A 886 7.93 -3.95 7.68
N GLY A 887 8.60 -5.09 7.63
CA GLY A 887 10.03 -5.22 7.37
C GLY A 887 10.58 -6.47 8.01
N TYR A 888 11.89 -6.63 7.96
CA TYR A 888 12.61 -7.77 8.51
C TYR A 888 13.88 -7.31 9.24
N TYR A 889 14.28 -8.10 10.22
CA TYR A 889 15.54 -7.96 10.93
C TYR A 889 16.37 -9.20 10.63
N LEU A 890 17.46 -8.99 9.89
CA LEU A 890 18.40 -10.03 9.49
C LEU A 890 19.65 -9.93 10.35
N GLU A 891 19.99 -11.00 11.06
CA GLU A 891 21.19 -11.10 11.89
C GLU A 891 22.16 -12.12 11.29
N TYR A 892 23.46 -11.86 11.42
CA TYR A 892 24.51 -12.80 11.00
C TYR A 892 25.75 -12.75 11.90
N ARG A 893 26.49 -13.86 11.98
CA ARG A 893 27.78 -13.96 12.68
C ARG A 893 28.65 -15.09 12.14
N GLU A 894 29.94 -15.10 12.46
CA GLU A 894 30.79 -16.26 12.17
C GLU A 894 30.39 -17.46 13.03
N ALA A 895 30.32 -18.64 12.40
CA ALA A 895 29.88 -19.88 13.06
C ALA A 895 30.97 -20.40 14.01
N GLY A 896 30.56 -20.94 15.16
CA GLY A 896 31.47 -21.61 16.10
C GLY A 896 32.26 -20.69 17.04
N THR A 897 32.15 -19.37 16.91
CA THR A 897 32.76 -18.40 17.83
C THR A 897 31.79 -18.03 18.96
N LYS A 898 32.11 -18.46 20.21
CA LYS A 898 31.32 -18.08 21.40
C LYS A 898 31.31 -16.57 21.69
N ASP A 899 32.30 -15.83 21.15
CA ASP A 899 32.49 -14.39 21.39
C ASP A 899 32.09 -13.49 20.21
N SER A 900 31.57 -14.02 19.09
CA SER A 900 31.13 -13.14 17.98
C SER A 900 29.73 -12.59 18.26
N SER A 901 29.64 -11.28 18.48
CA SER A 901 28.36 -10.57 18.52
C SER A 901 27.64 -10.70 17.17
N TRP A 902 26.31 -10.89 17.22
CA TRP A 902 25.48 -10.81 16.03
C TRP A 902 25.58 -9.42 15.43
N LYS A 903 25.88 -9.36 14.14
CA LYS A 903 25.69 -8.16 13.33
C LYS A 903 24.27 -8.20 12.77
N SER A 904 23.69 -7.04 12.50
CA SER A 904 22.31 -6.96 12.01
C SER A 904 22.11 -5.97 10.88
N VAL A 905 21.10 -6.26 10.07
CA VAL A 905 20.63 -5.47 8.94
C VAL A 905 19.12 -5.39 9.04
N THR A 906 18.58 -4.18 9.05
CA THR A 906 17.14 -3.96 8.97
C THR A 906 16.72 -3.81 7.51
N ILE A 907 15.74 -4.60 7.10
CA ILE A 907 15.12 -4.55 5.78
C ILE A 907 13.77 -3.85 5.97
N SER A 908 13.62 -2.64 5.45
CA SER A 908 12.39 -1.85 5.64
C SER A 908 11.23 -2.27 4.73
N LYS A 909 11.47 -3.15 3.76
CA LYS A 909 10.50 -3.60 2.75
C LYS A 909 9.54 -4.65 3.33
N SER A 910 8.23 -4.55 3.09
CA SER A 910 7.26 -5.56 3.57
C SER A 910 7.28 -6.82 2.70
N LEU A 911 7.37 -6.67 1.38
CA LEU A 911 7.41 -7.79 0.43
C LEU A 911 8.84 -8.12 -0.05
N ALA A 912 9.74 -8.40 0.89
CA ALA A 912 11.11 -8.77 0.55
C ALA A 912 11.22 -10.29 0.31
N GLU A 913 11.85 -10.67 -0.81
CA GLU A 913 12.23 -12.06 -1.12
C GLU A 913 13.75 -12.29 -1.05
N PHE A 914 14.51 -11.20 -1.11
CA PHE A 914 15.97 -11.19 -1.21
C PHE A 914 16.58 -10.24 -0.17
N ALA A 915 17.71 -10.65 0.39
CA ALA A 915 18.59 -9.77 1.15
C ALA A 915 20.04 -10.03 0.79
N PHE A 916 20.84 -8.97 0.74
CA PHE A 916 22.28 -9.04 0.53
C PHE A 916 23.01 -8.64 1.82
N VAL A 917 24.01 -9.42 2.21
CA VAL A 917 24.94 -9.08 3.29
C VAL A 917 26.35 -9.03 2.73
N GLU A 918 26.96 -7.85 2.77
CA GLU A 918 28.28 -7.60 2.20
C GLU A 918 29.40 -7.66 3.26
N GLY A 919 30.64 -7.82 2.82
CA GLY A 919 31.82 -7.76 3.70
C GLY A 919 32.06 -9.02 4.53
N LEU A 920 31.62 -10.17 4.04
CA LEU A 920 31.86 -11.48 4.67
C LEU A 920 33.27 -12.00 4.34
N ASN A 921 33.90 -12.66 5.31
CA ASN A 921 35.18 -13.35 5.14
C ASN A 921 34.96 -14.68 4.42
N LEU A 922 35.57 -14.83 3.24
CA LEU A 922 35.46 -16.03 2.40
C LEU A 922 35.98 -17.32 3.05
N ASN A 923 36.80 -17.22 4.11
CA ASN A 923 37.35 -18.38 4.82
C ASN A 923 36.55 -18.75 6.08
N SER A 924 35.52 -17.97 6.43
CA SER A 924 34.67 -18.21 7.59
C SER A 924 33.38 -18.94 7.18
N ASN A 925 32.78 -19.67 8.13
CA ASN A 925 31.39 -20.10 8.02
C ASN A 925 30.52 -19.08 8.75
N TYR A 926 29.27 -18.91 8.31
CA TYR A 926 28.36 -17.92 8.88
C TYR A 926 27.06 -18.57 9.34
N GLU A 927 26.48 -18.03 10.40
CA GLU A 927 25.11 -18.31 10.84
C GLU A 927 24.24 -17.10 10.49
N PHE A 928 23.00 -17.35 10.05
CA PHE A 928 22.01 -16.30 9.75
C PHE A 928 20.73 -16.53 10.55
N ARG A 929 20.08 -15.43 10.96
CA ARG A 929 18.76 -15.42 11.58
C ARG A 929 17.89 -14.33 10.94
N LEU A 930 16.65 -14.66 10.63
CA LEU A 930 15.67 -13.70 10.09
C LEU A 930 14.45 -13.62 11.01
N SER A 931 14.03 -12.40 11.30
CA SER A 931 12.80 -12.08 12.04
C SER A 931 11.97 -11.08 11.25
N SER A 932 10.65 -11.18 11.32
CA SER A 932 9.76 -10.16 10.76
C SER A 932 9.52 -9.03 11.78
N ILE A 933 9.27 -7.82 11.29
CA ILE A 933 8.93 -6.65 12.10
C ILE A 933 7.42 -6.48 12.12
N THR A 934 6.83 -6.42 13.31
CA THR A 934 5.38 -6.27 13.50
C THR A 934 4.97 -4.81 13.61
N SER A 935 3.67 -4.53 13.51
CA SER A 935 3.11 -3.20 13.78
C SER A 935 3.37 -2.67 15.20
N LYS A 936 3.78 -3.54 16.13
CA LYS A 936 4.16 -3.16 17.50
C LYS A 936 5.67 -2.96 17.65
N GLY A 937 6.43 -2.96 16.55
CA GLY A 937 7.89 -2.88 16.56
C GLY A 937 8.58 -4.11 17.17
N LYS A 938 7.84 -5.20 17.43
CA LYS A 938 8.40 -6.45 17.95
C LYS A 938 8.99 -7.29 16.82
N LEU A 939 9.94 -8.16 17.17
CA LEU A 939 10.47 -9.17 16.27
C LEU A 939 9.70 -10.49 16.47
N ALA A 940 9.19 -11.06 15.38
CA ALA A 940 8.60 -12.40 15.37
C ALA A 940 9.50 -13.40 14.64
N GLY A 941 9.69 -14.58 15.24
CA GLY A 941 10.47 -15.69 14.68
C GLY A 941 11.98 -15.52 14.74
N GLY A 942 12.71 -16.63 14.63
CA GLY A 942 14.16 -16.64 14.56
C GLY A 942 14.67 -18.00 14.11
N LEU A 943 14.69 -18.23 12.80
CA LEU A 943 15.26 -19.45 12.23
C LEU A 943 16.79 -19.29 12.12
N ILE A 944 17.56 -20.13 12.80
CA ILE A 944 19.02 -20.19 12.62
C ILE A 944 19.32 -21.11 11.46
N LEU A 945 19.97 -20.60 10.41
CA LEU A 945 20.59 -21.44 9.38
C LEU A 945 22.10 -21.48 9.53
N ASN A 946 22.63 -22.70 9.51
CA ASN A 946 24.02 -23.01 9.18
C ASN A 946 24.05 -23.36 7.68
N PRO A 947 24.27 -22.40 6.76
CA PRO A 947 24.49 -22.73 5.35
C PRO A 947 25.63 -23.73 5.22
N THR A 948 25.34 -24.91 4.66
CA THR A 948 26.37 -25.74 4.02
C THR A 948 26.84 -25.00 2.77
N ARG A 949 28.16 -24.80 2.67
CA ARG A 949 28.82 -24.17 1.52
C ARG A 949 28.52 -24.89 0.21
#